data_AF-A0A944F7U2-F1
#
_entry.id   AF-A0A944F7U2-F1
#
_cell.length_a   1.000
_cell.length_b   1.000
_cell.length_c   1.000
_cell.angle_alpha   90.00
_cell.angle_beta   90.00
_cell.angle_gamma   90.00
#
_symmetry.space_group_name_H-M   'P 1'
#
loop_
_entity.id
_entity.type
_entity.pdbx_description
1 polymer ?
#
loop_
_entity_poly.entity_id
_entity_poly.type
_entity_poly.pdbx_seq_one_letter_code
_entity_poly.pdbx_strand_id
1 'polypeptide(L)'
;MAVTGLPGLQGSADAAPKPKPVPGKKKQELCEDLFNLKGVPPRNKPLDGQDTIRDLNEWDDYFYDNQRQAMDGVILPGDTDAERQKILNETGADPKRYKEGDPRKVWASYKRYLDGNNGVNKYGSFDRWVNEAYIEMASRKAKGEAFHKKVVKDLGLTGPDWYCEEDVEYTDEKGNKRFRRYDAVNYKTGEHVEVKSGPNHKSGQTPKDQAVMRADPKARLIGIFGEGKSPDATSTYKGLDKEFGKDAQGRNRVVTREHIADGKPRYKPGPHSLYDPYMNPKPGQNQGSRGAGNQAVNNSAPTPKDAKAQAERARELNGGNQRPRGPGGIDFSTLDLRYVGKPVKGQGLDYSFSAKKTDEDRTPGWGGKAKAQMISDAFFTWLALDPSKFWVNLNPDQPDKIMDAKFGKTDAGRVLLEADLEMKRDYADAINPTKRDEADRFWKSMPKNKDGVPCFFQVRNWIEPGTAQVREQDGGIYILDAPLKVKSEYMKMTNVPPGSFFCDFNEAEKKWAERQVNRLIIPEVEKRVNNDPEYADLRRVYTARVAAEWIRQQDAKAPTDYRPIINSGDVSKWPLRGANKDWTRETTYQAYLKSFREGESKWEHDAGGGPYTYSVGGVDFSKQPKRNITSVRFQAEHRYKPRQTKSSLQTVTGDAKDKGLLLLGGNTAAKSTGGGGGADPTPTPTDPKPTGQPSTPAPSDPTPSIPPADKPTTGPQDPDGDLADTGSDTPIGLIAALAAALAAVGGGLTWWMRRRKAAQG
;
A
#
# COMPACT_ATOMS: atom_id res chain seq x y z
N MET A 1 43.96 52.66 42.76
CA MET A 1 42.58 52.22 42.45
C MET A 1 42.61 51.69 41.01
N ALA A 2 42.60 50.38 40.80
CA ALA A 2 41.40 49.52 40.69
C ALA A 2 40.72 49.75 39.30
N VAL A 3 40.42 48.77 38.43
CA VAL A 3 40.25 47.31 38.55
C VAL A 3 40.55 46.64 37.18
N THR A 4 41.15 45.46 37.28
CA THR A 4 41.44 44.41 36.31
C THR A 4 40.20 43.64 35.79
N GLY A 5 40.28 43.08 34.57
CA GLY A 5 39.72 41.75 34.27
C GLY A 5 38.57 41.69 33.26
N LEU A 6 38.89 41.36 32.02
CA LEU A 6 37.99 40.63 31.11
C LEU A 6 38.20 39.13 31.35
N PRO A 7 37.18 38.35 31.79
CA PRO A 7 37.26 36.91 31.76
C PRO A 7 36.98 36.44 30.32
N GLY A 8 37.96 35.77 29.72
CA GLY A 8 37.75 34.97 28.52
C GLY A 8 36.75 33.85 28.81
N LEU A 9 35.59 33.90 28.15
CA LEU A 9 34.67 32.77 28.07
C LEU A 9 35.13 31.81 26.95
N GLN A 10 36.26 31.15 27.18
CA GLN A 10 36.54 29.83 26.61
C GLN A 10 36.40 28.81 27.74
N GLY A 11 35.17 28.56 28.15
CA GLY A 11 34.87 27.39 28.95
C GLY A 11 34.99 26.16 28.05
N SER A 12 36.15 25.51 28.04
CA SER A 12 36.20 24.08 27.70
C SER A 12 35.36 23.37 28.76
N ALA A 13 34.11 23.05 28.41
CA ALA A 13 33.32 22.17 29.24
C ALA A 13 34.05 20.82 29.28
N ASP A 14 34.74 20.54 30.38
CA ASP A 14 35.44 19.27 30.57
C ASP A 14 34.46 18.12 30.33
N ALA A 15 34.84 17.22 29.43
CA ALA A 15 34.11 15.98 29.18
C ALA A 15 34.01 15.18 30.50
N ALA A 16 32.88 14.54 30.74
CA ALA A 16 32.71 13.72 31.94
C ALA A 16 33.82 12.64 32.02
N PRO A 17 34.28 12.24 33.22
CA PRO A 17 35.31 11.21 33.36
C PRO A 17 34.87 9.93 32.65
N LYS A 18 35.69 9.51 31.66
CA LYS A 18 35.42 8.33 30.84
C LYS A 18 35.37 7.07 31.73
N PRO A 19 34.36 6.19 31.58
CA PRO A 19 34.42 4.87 32.20
C PRO A 19 35.65 4.11 31.67
N LYS A 20 36.29 3.31 32.53
CA LYS A 20 37.46 2.52 32.12
C LYS A 20 37.03 1.47 31.08
N PRO A 21 37.81 1.24 30.00
CA PRO A 21 37.54 0.18 29.05
C PRO A 21 37.37 -1.17 29.75
N VAL A 22 36.34 -1.93 29.38
CA VAL A 22 36.09 -3.26 29.94
C VAL A 22 37.04 -4.28 29.27
N PRO A 23 37.90 -4.98 30.01
CA PRO A 23 38.79 -5.99 29.44
C PRO A 23 38.02 -7.09 28.70
N GLY A 24 38.44 -7.42 27.47
CA GLY A 24 37.82 -8.46 26.64
C GLY A 24 36.54 -8.04 25.90
N LYS A 25 36.16 -6.76 25.94
CA LYS A 25 35.05 -6.20 25.14
C LYS A 25 35.57 -5.33 23.99
N LYS A 26 34.69 -5.03 23.02
CA LYS A 26 35.03 -4.11 21.92
C LYS A 26 35.40 -2.75 22.50
N LYS A 27 36.34 -2.07 21.84
CA LYS A 27 36.80 -0.73 22.24
C LYS A 27 35.61 0.24 22.16
N GLN A 28 35.49 1.12 23.15
CA GLN A 28 34.53 2.22 23.14
C GLN A 28 34.88 3.14 21.97
N GLU A 29 33.91 3.47 21.12
CA GLU A 29 34.08 4.35 19.97
C GLU A 29 33.10 5.52 20.06
N LEU A 30 33.57 6.73 19.76
CA LEU A 30 32.67 7.87 19.63
C LEU A 30 31.72 7.59 18.48
N CYS A 31 30.44 7.93 18.66
CA CYS A 31 29.42 7.71 17.63
C CYS A 31 29.77 8.38 16.29
N GLU A 32 30.42 9.56 16.36
CA GLU A 32 30.88 10.28 15.18
C GLU A 32 32.01 9.59 14.41
N ASP A 33 32.87 8.84 15.11
CA ASP A 33 33.96 8.08 14.50
C ASP A 33 33.43 6.77 13.91
N LEU A 34 32.61 6.03 14.66
CA LEU A 34 32.02 4.75 14.24
C LEU A 34 31.27 4.88 12.90
N PHE A 35 30.51 5.97 12.73
CA PHE A 35 29.69 6.19 11.55
C PHE A 35 30.26 7.17 10.52
N ASN A 36 31.46 7.71 10.76
CA ASN A 36 32.09 8.75 9.95
C ASN A 36 31.16 9.97 9.75
N LEU A 37 30.74 10.58 10.86
CA LEU A 37 29.79 11.70 10.93
C LEU A 37 30.45 12.98 11.47
N LYS A 38 31.76 13.15 11.28
CA LYS A 38 32.49 14.36 11.69
C LYS A 38 31.85 15.60 11.07
N GLY A 39 31.59 16.61 11.90
CA GLY A 39 30.96 17.88 11.49
C GLY A 39 29.43 17.92 11.63
N VAL A 40 28.77 16.82 11.98
CA VAL A 40 27.36 16.85 12.41
C VAL A 40 27.28 17.50 13.80
N PRO A 41 26.54 18.62 13.97
CA PRO A 41 26.47 19.31 15.26
C PRO A 41 25.92 18.41 16.38
N PRO A 42 26.54 18.41 17.57
CA PRO A 42 26.03 17.66 18.71
C PRO A 42 24.69 18.25 19.16
N ARG A 43 23.82 17.39 19.67
CA ARG A 43 22.54 17.80 20.24
C ARG A 43 22.76 18.53 21.56
N ASN A 44 22.25 19.75 21.64
CA ASN A 44 22.44 20.62 22.81
C ASN A 44 21.38 20.43 23.92
N LYS A 45 20.33 19.63 23.68
CA LYS A 45 19.27 19.35 24.65
C LYS A 45 19.03 17.84 24.74
N PRO A 46 18.72 17.28 25.92
CA PRO A 46 18.33 15.88 26.04
C PRO A 46 17.05 15.57 25.24
N LEU A 47 16.82 14.30 24.91
CA LEU A 47 15.52 13.90 24.34
C LEU A 47 14.47 13.89 25.45
N ASP A 48 13.67 14.94 25.48
CA ASP A 48 12.62 15.13 26.46
C ASP A 48 11.25 15.06 25.76
N GLY A 49 10.40 14.11 26.19
CA GLY A 49 9.04 13.90 25.65
C GLY A 49 8.63 12.43 25.63
N GLN A 50 7.58 12.05 26.35
CA GLN A 50 7.02 10.69 26.29
C GLN A 50 6.32 10.46 24.93
N ASP A 51 6.49 9.26 24.37
CA ASP A 51 5.81 8.80 23.15
C ASP A 51 5.76 9.84 22.01
N THR A 52 6.92 10.32 21.59
CA THR A 52 7.01 11.29 20.47
C THR A 52 7.06 10.58 19.12
N ILE A 53 6.21 10.98 18.17
CA ILE A 53 6.26 10.52 16.77
C ILE A 53 6.90 11.63 15.95
N ARG A 54 7.89 11.28 15.11
CA ARG A 54 8.50 12.22 14.15
C ARG A 54 7.42 12.84 13.24
N ASP A 55 7.52 14.13 12.97
CA ASP A 55 6.55 14.85 12.13
C ASP A 55 6.42 14.16 10.76
N LEU A 56 5.20 14.03 10.26
CA LEU A 56 4.91 13.35 8.98
C LEU A 56 5.65 13.99 7.79
N ASN A 57 5.90 15.30 7.84
CA ASN A 57 6.67 16.02 6.82
C ASN A 57 8.16 15.63 6.85
N GLU A 58 8.67 15.23 8.00
CA GLU A 58 10.06 14.81 8.18
C GLU A 58 10.29 13.32 7.91
N TRP A 59 9.24 12.52 7.73
CA TRP A 59 9.43 11.10 7.36
C TRP A 59 10.22 11.01 6.06
N ASP A 60 11.25 10.19 6.04
CA ASP A 60 12.18 10.08 4.94
C ASP A 60 12.66 8.65 4.81
N ASP A 61 13.64 8.44 3.93
CA ASP A 61 14.20 7.12 3.68
C ASP A 61 15.68 7.07 4.11
N TYR A 62 16.18 5.85 4.27
CA TYR A 62 17.62 5.58 4.32
C TYR A 62 17.94 4.36 3.48
N PHE A 63 19.22 4.21 3.16
CA PHE A 63 19.67 3.13 2.31
C PHE A 63 20.66 2.22 3.04
N TYR A 64 20.62 0.94 2.69
CA TYR A 64 21.58 -0.05 3.18
C TYR A 64 21.95 -1.01 2.06
N ASP A 65 23.20 -1.46 2.01
CA ASP A 65 23.65 -2.38 0.97
C ASP A 65 23.25 -3.82 1.32
N ASN A 66 22.62 -4.52 0.38
CA ASN A 66 22.26 -5.94 0.53
C ASN A 66 22.31 -6.69 -0.80
N GLN A 67 23.51 -6.99 -1.28
CA GLN A 67 23.68 -7.67 -2.57
C GLN A 67 23.10 -9.10 -2.59
N ARG A 68 22.85 -9.73 -1.43
CA ARG A 68 22.17 -11.04 -1.36
C ARG A 68 20.76 -11.01 -1.91
N GLN A 69 20.12 -9.84 -1.94
CA GLN A 69 18.80 -9.70 -2.55
C GLN A 69 18.80 -10.16 -4.02
N ALA A 70 19.93 -10.06 -4.73
CA ALA A 70 20.07 -10.51 -6.10
C ALA A 70 20.14 -12.05 -6.27
N MET A 71 20.07 -12.81 -5.17
CA MET A 71 20.17 -14.28 -5.14
C MET A 71 18.82 -14.97 -4.89
N ASP A 72 17.71 -14.24 -4.91
CA ASP A 72 16.36 -14.77 -4.66
C ASP A 72 15.82 -15.71 -5.75
N GLY A 73 16.50 -15.80 -6.90
CA GLY A 73 16.26 -16.77 -7.97
C GLY A 73 17.24 -17.95 -7.98
N VAL A 74 18.11 -18.10 -6.98
CA VAL A 74 18.99 -19.28 -6.90
C VAL A 74 18.18 -20.53 -6.62
N ILE A 75 18.45 -21.58 -7.40
CA ILE A 75 17.93 -22.93 -7.16
C ILE A 75 19.04 -23.84 -6.62
N LEU A 76 18.66 -24.89 -5.89
CA LEU A 76 19.53 -26.01 -5.58
C LEU A 76 19.29 -27.10 -6.65
N PRO A 77 20.21 -27.28 -7.61
CA PRO A 77 20.01 -28.26 -8.68
C PRO A 77 19.92 -29.70 -8.15
N GLY A 78 19.29 -30.59 -8.92
CA GLY A 78 19.07 -31.99 -8.58
C GLY A 78 17.58 -32.34 -8.48
N ASP A 79 17.20 -33.42 -9.15
CA ASP A 79 15.83 -33.92 -9.22
C ASP A 79 15.49 -34.75 -7.98
N THR A 80 16.51 -35.34 -7.35
CA THR A 80 16.41 -36.13 -6.11
C THR A 80 17.17 -35.52 -4.94
N ASP A 81 16.77 -35.87 -3.71
CA ASP A 81 17.48 -35.44 -2.50
C ASP A 81 18.93 -35.95 -2.47
N ALA A 82 19.20 -37.12 -3.04
CA ALA A 82 20.55 -37.67 -3.15
C ALA A 82 21.46 -36.81 -4.05
N GLU A 83 20.95 -36.36 -5.20
CA GLU A 83 21.68 -35.46 -6.10
C GLU A 83 21.92 -34.09 -5.45
N ARG A 84 20.91 -33.53 -4.79
CA ARG A 84 21.04 -32.29 -4.04
C ARG A 84 22.09 -32.43 -2.94
N GLN A 85 22.07 -33.54 -2.21
CA GLN A 85 23.05 -33.81 -1.16
C GLN A 85 24.46 -33.97 -1.72
N LYS A 86 24.62 -34.61 -2.90
CA LYS A 86 25.90 -34.70 -3.60
C LYS A 86 26.44 -33.31 -3.93
N ILE A 87 25.63 -32.43 -4.50
CA ILE A 87 26.02 -31.04 -4.83
C ILE A 87 26.42 -30.27 -3.57
N LEU A 88 25.67 -30.41 -2.48
CA LEU A 88 26.01 -29.78 -1.20
C LEU A 88 27.35 -30.31 -0.66
N ASN A 89 27.57 -31.62 -0.73
CA ASN A 89 28.81 -32.25 -0.26
C ASN A 89 30.03 -31.80 -1.08
N GLU A 90 29.91 -31.74 -2.42
CA GLU A 90 30.95 -31.24 -3.33
C GLU A 90 31.24 -29.75 -3.09
N THR A 91 30.21 -28.94 -2.84
CA THR A 91 30.36 -27.51 -2.55
C THR A 91 31.06 -27.27 -1.21
N GLY A 92 30.80 -28.12 -0.21
CA GLY A 92 31.30 -27.99 1.16
C GLY A 92 30.54 -26.95 2.01
N ALA A 93 30.78 -26.95 3.32
CA ALA A 93 30.05 -26.13 4.31
C ALA A 93 30.72 -24.77 4.62
N ASP A 94 31.78 -24.40 3.90
CA ASP A 94 32.50 -23.14 4.13
C ASP A 94 32.12 -22.07 3.09
N PRO A 95 31.17 -21.17 3.40
CA PRO A 95 30.77 -20.11 2.47
C PRO A 95 31.85 -19.06 2.23
N LYS A 96 32.95 -19.01 3.02
CA LYS A 96 34.04 -18.05 2.80
C LYS A 96 34.87 -18.36 1.57
N ARG A 97 34.81 -19.60 1.06
CA ARG A 97 35.46 -20.03 -0.19
C ARG A 97 34.91 -19.34 -1.43
N TYR A 98 33.69 -18.79 -1.34
CA TYR A 98 32.95 -18.24 -2.47
C TYR A 98 32.69 -16.75 -2.30
N LYS A 99 32.76 -16.01 -3.42
CA LYS A 99 32.47 -14.56 -3.45
C LYS A 99 30.98 -14.30 -3.29
N GLU A 100 30.62 -13.11 -2.81
CA GLU A 100 29.21 -12.68 -2.79
C GLU A 100 28.67 -12.65 -4.22
N GLY A 101 27.45 -13.15 -4.43
CA GLY A 101 26.85 -13.28 -5.77
C GLY A 101 27.09 -14.64 -6.46
N ASP A 102 27.95 -15.51 -5.91
CA ASP A 102 28.15 -16.87 -6.41
C ASP A 102 27.10 -17.84 -5.82
N PRO A 103 26.32 -18.60 -6.62
CA PRO A 103 25.37 -19.59 -6.13
C PRO A 103 25.96 -20.60 -5.15
N ARG A 104 27.25 -20.98 -5.35
CA ARG A 104 27.94 -21.91 -4.45
C ARG A 104 28.09 -21.36 -3.04
N LYS A 105 28.12 -20.04 -2.87
CA LYS A 105 28.07 -19.42 -1.54
C LYS A 105 26.74 -19.68 -0.83
N VAL A 106 25.64 -19.65 -1.58
CA VAL A 106 24.29 -19.93 -1.07
C VAL A 106 24.20 -21.40 -0.68
N TRP A 107 24.63 -22.31 -1.54
CA TRP A 107 24.66 -23.74 -1.28
C TRP A 107 25.57 -24.11 -0.10
N ALA A 108 26.77 -23.54 0.00
CA ALA A 108 27.67 -23.74 1.14
C ALA A 108 27.06 -23.23 2.45
N SER A 109 26.38 -22.08 2.40
CA SER A 109 25.65 -21.52 3.55
C SER A 109 24.49 -22.42 3.96
N TYR A 110 23.79 -23.01 2.98
CA TYR A 110 22.68 -23.95 3.22
C TYR A 110 23.18 -25.26 3.82
N LYS A 111 24.26 -25.83 3.28
CA LYS A 111 24.92 -27.02 3.86
C LYS A 111 25.34 -26.76 5.30
N ARG A 112 26.02 -25.65 5.57
CA ARG A 112 26.40 -25.28 6.94
C ARG A 112 25.20 -25.17 7.88
N TYR A 113 24.10 -24.63 7.38
CA TYR A 113 22.84 -24.57 8.12
C TYR A 113 22.28 -25.97 8.42
N LEU A 114 22.24 -26.87 7.43
CA LEU A 114 21.78 -28.24 7.62
C LEU A 114 22.66 -29.01 8.59
N ASP A 115 23.99 -28.93 8.44
CA ASP A 115 24.96 -29.58 9.33
C ASP A 115 24.75 -29.11 10.79
N GLY A 116 24.47 -27.81 11.00
CA GLY A 116 24.15 -27.24 12.30
C GLY A 116 22.74 -27.55 12.83
N ASN A 117 21.88 -28.18 12.03
CA ASN A 117 20.51 -28.56 12.39
C ASN A 117 20.25 -30.07 12.16
N ASN A 118 21.29 -30.91 12.22
CA ASN A 118 21.20 -32.36 12.06
C ASN A 118 20.51 -32.79 10.75
N GLY A 119 20.76 -32.08 9.66
CA GLY A 119 20.16 -32.33 8.35
C GLY A 119 18.71 -31.82 8.19
N VAL A 120 18.12 -31.23 9.22
CA VAL A 120 16.72 -30.78 9.20
C VAL A 120 16.60 -29.36 8.64
N ASN A 121 15.81 -29.21 7.58
CA ASN A 121 15.40 -27.88 7.09
C ASN A 121 14.14 -27.39 7.80
N LYS A 122 14.31 -26.56 8.82
CA LYS A 122 13.21 -25.97 9.59
C LYS A 122 12.37 -24.94 8.80
N TYR A 123 12.88 -24.45 7.67
CA TYR A 123 12.13 -23.56 6.77
C TYR A 123 11.27 -24.35 5.78
N GLY A 124 11.35 -25.68 5.76
CA GLY A 124 10.55 -26.56 4.91
C GLY A 124 11.06 -26.72 3.48
N SER A 125 11.57 -25.66 2.85
CA SER A 125 12.14 -25.73 1.49
C SER A 125 13.40 -24.88 1.33
N PHE A 126 14.20 -25.16 0.29
CA PHE A 126 15.42 -24.40 0.00
C PHE A 126 15.11 -22.94 -0.37
N ASP A 127 14.11 -22.71 -1.23
CA ASP A 127 13.68 -21.36 -1.64
C ASP A 127 13.22 -20.52 -0.44
N ARG A 128 12.47 -21.12 0.48
CA ARG A 128 12.04 -20.43 1.70
C ARG A 128 13.22 -20.11 2.60
N TRP A 129 14.18 -21.03 2.74
CA TRP A 129 15.42 -20.77 3.48
C TRP A 129 16.26 -19.64 2.84
N VAL A 130 16.38 -19.61 1.50
CA VAL A 130 17.10 -18.54 0.80
C VAL A 130 16.49 -17.18 1.14
N ASN A 131 15.17 -17.06 1.03
CA ASN A 131 14.48 -15.79 1.27
C ASN A 131 14.45 -15.41 2.76
N GLU A 132 13.99 -16.30 3.63
CA GLU A 132 13.72 -16.01 5.06
C GLU A 132 14.95 -16.10 5.97
N ALA A 133 16.00 -16.83 5.56
CA ALA A 133 17.22 -16.99 6.36
C ALA A 133 18.44 -16.34 5.72
N TYR A 134 18.74 -16.64 4.45
CA TYR A 134 19.99 -16.19 3.82
C TYR A 134 19.96 -14.70 3.45
N ILE A 135 18.88 -14.24 2.81
CA ILE A 135 18.68 -12.86 2.35
C ILE A 135 18.19 -11.97 3.50
N GLU A 136 17.09 -12.36 4.16
CA GLU A 136 16.44 -11.54 5.18
C GLU A 136 17.34 -11.28 6.40
N MET A 137 18.12 -12.26 6.87
CA MET A 137 19.03 -12.03 8.01
C MET A 137 20.18 -11.08 7.68
N ALA A 138 20.68 -11.12 6.45
CA ALA A 138 21.66 -10.14 5.99
C ALA A 138 21.04 -8.74 5.87
N SER A 139 19.81 -8.68 5.33
CA SER A 139 19.02 -7.45 5.23
C SER A 139 18.80 -6.79 6.59
N ARG A 140 18.33 -7.55 7.59
CA ARG A 140 18.07 -7.06 8.96
C ARG A 140 19.29 -6.43 9.62
N LYS A 141 20.44 -7.08 9.47
CA LYS A 141 21.70 -6.57 10.03
C LYS A 141 22.09 -5.26 9.37
N ALA A 142 22.16 -5.23 8.04
CA ALA A 142 22.53 -4.04 7.29
C ALA A 142 21.54 -2.87 7.48
N LYS A 143 20.24 -3.17 7.49
CA LYS A 143 19.16 -2.20 7.79
C LYS A 143 19.30 -1.63 9.19
N GLY A 144 19.56 -2.48 10.19
CA GLY A 144 19.78 -2.05 11.58
C GLY A 144 20.97 -1.11 11.73
N GLU A 145 22.12 -1.47 11.17
CA GLU A 145 23.35 -0.65 11.20
C GLU A 145 23.14 0.70 10.48
N ALA A 146 22.50 0.69 9.31
CA ALA A 146 22.21 1.92 8.57
C ALA A 146 21.19 2.82 9.29
N PHE A 147 20.19 2.24 9.95
CA PHE A 147 19.24 3.00 10.75
C PHE A 147 19.88 3.58 12.01
N HIS A 148 20.77 2.84 12.67
CA HIS A 148 21.55 3.36 13.80
C HIS A 148 22.36 4.58 13.37
N LYS A 149 23.09 4.49 12.24
CA LYS A 149 23.78 5.64 11.64
C LYS A 149 22.85 6.83 11.39
N LYS A 150 21.66 6.58 10.85
CA LYS A 150 20.64 7.62 10.61
C LYS A 150 20.22 8.31 11.90
N VAL A 151 19.91 7.55 12.95
CA VAL A 151 19.50 8.09 14.24
C VAL A 151 20.60 8.96 14.85
N VAL A 152 21.87 8.51 14.79
CA VAL A 152 23.02 9.30 15.26
C VAL A 152 23.11 10.63 14.50
N LYS A 153 22.98 10.61 13.17
CA LYS A 153 23.02 11.80 12.32
C LYS A 153 21.85 12.75 12.63
N ASP A 154 20.63 12.26 12.55
CA ASP A 154 19.41 13.08 12.62
C ASP A 154 19.19 13.68 14.01
N LEU A 155 19.62 12.97 15.06
CA LEU A 155 19.45 13.40 16.44
C LEU A 155 20.71 14.02 17.05
N GLY A 156 21.77 14.22 16.26
CA GLY A 156 23.02 14.82 16.73
C GLY A 156 23.65 14.08 17.90
N LEU A 157 23.67 12.74 17.87
CA LEU A 157 24.31 11.91 18.91
C LEU A 157 25.83 11.88 18.70
N THR A 158 26.43 13.05 18.55
CA THR A 158 27.81 13.29 18.12
C THR A 158 28.55 14.17 19.13
N GLY A 159 29.86 14.33 18.99
CA GLY A 159 30.70 15.02 19.97
C GLY A 159 31.25 14.12 21.10
N PRO A 160 32.02 14.71 22.03
CA PRO A 160 32.92 13.96 22.93
C PRO A 160 32.21 13.16 24.03
N ASP A 161 30.92 13.41 24.24
CA ASP A 161 30.12 12.79 25.29
C ASP A 161 29.26 11.61 24.77
N TRP A 162 29.25 11.32 23.46
CA TRP A 162 28.42 10.26 22.84
C TRP A 162 29.26 9.05 22.39
N TYR A 163 29.02 7.91 23.03
CA TYR A 163 29.69 6.64 22.76
C TYR A 163 28.70 5.64 22.17
N CYS A 164 29.08 4.95 21.08
CA CYS A 164 28.20 4.00 20.41
C CYS A 164 28.63 2.54 20.66
N GLU A 165 27.66 1.62 20.64
CA GLU A 165 27.86 0.19 20.92
C GLU A 165 28.47 -0.09 22.31
N GLU A 166 28.08 0.73 23.29
CA GLU A 166 28.72 0.85 24.61
C GLU A 166 28.21 -0.22 25.60
N ASP A 167 29.12 -0.97 26.23
CA ASP A 167 28.80 -1.96 27.27
C ASP A 167 28.76 -1.31 28.66
N VAL A 168 27.55 -1.09 29.20
CA VAL A 168 27.36 -0.54 30.56
C VAL A 168 27.34 -1.67 31.59
N GLU A 169 28.23 -1.60 32.58
CA GLU A 169 28.30 -2.55 33.70
C GLU A 169 27.14 -2.32 34.68
N TYR A 170 26.54 -3.40 35.17
CA TYR A 170 25.60 -3.38 36.28
C TYR A 170 25.80 -4.60 37.17
N THR A 171 25.39 -4.49 38.43
CA THR A 171 25.40 -5.61 39.38
C THR A 171 24.04 -6.31 39.35
N ASP A 172 24.01 -7.61 39.07
CA ASP A 172 22.77 -8.38 39.14
C ASP A 172 22.32 -8.65 40.60
N GLU A 173 21.11 -9.15 40.78
CA GLU A 173 20.52 -9.45 42.10
C GLU A 173 21.36 -10.43 42.94
N LYS A 174 22.27 -11.17 42.30
CA LYS A 174 23.20 -12.13 42.93
C LYS A 174 24.58 -11.52 43.21
N GLY A 175 24.74 -10.20 43.04
CA GLY A 175 26.00 -9.50 43.26
C GLY A 175 27.04 -9.66 42.14
N ASN A 176 26.69 -10.27 41.00
CA ASN A 176 27.65 -10.48 39.91
C ASN A 176 27.67 -9.29 38.96
N LYS A 177 28.86 -8.92 38.49
CA LYS A 177 29.03 -7.95 37.42
C LYS A 177 28.51 -8.51 36.08
N ARG A 178 27.58 -7.80 35.48
CA ARG A 178 26.96 -8.08 34.18
C ARG A 178 27.06 -6.83 33.30
N PHE A 179 26.73 -7.00 32.02
CA PHE A 179 26.82 -5.92 31.04
C PHE A 179 25.55 -5.81 30.21
N ARG A 180 25.16 -4.57 29.93
CA ARG A 180 24.12 -4.20 28.98
C ARG A 180 24.72 -3.30 27.91
N ARG A 181 24.80 -3.80 26.67
CA ARG A 181 25.22 -2.98 25.53
C ARG A 181 24.10 -2.04 25.11
N TYR A 182 24.33 -0.74 24.99
CA TYR A 182 23.39 0.20 24.37
C TYR A 182 23.91 0.66 23.01
N ASP A 183 23.00 1.09 22.13
CA ASP A 183 23.38 1.57 20.80
C ASP A 183 24.12 2.91 20.89
N ALA A 184 23.67 3.81 21.77
CA ALA A 184 24.42 5.02 22.13
C ALA A 184 24.27 5.37 23.62
N VAL A 185 25.32 5.91 24.23
CA VAL A 185 25.33 6.35 25.63
C VAL A 185 25.92 7.74 25.73
N ASN A 186 25.28 8.60 26.53
CA ASN A 186 25.84 9.86 26.96
C ASN A 186 25.93 9.93 28.49
N TYR A 187 27.15 9.79 29.01
CA TYR A 187 27.40 9.76 30.45
C TYR A 187 27.18 11.11 31.15
N LYS A 188 27.25 12.22 30.42
CA LYS A 188 27.01 13.56 30.95
C LYS A 188 25.52 13.80 31.20
N THR A 189 24.67 13.35 30.30
CA THR A 189 23.21 13.50 30.40
C THR A 189 22.51 12.28 31.02
N GLY A 190 23.22 11.17 31.20
CA GLY A 190 22.70 9.89 31.71
C GLY A 190 21.88 9.11 30.66
N GLU A 191 21.93 9.51 29.40
CA GLU A 191 21.10 8.94 28.34
C GLU A 191 21.65 7.62 27.82
N HIS A 192 20.82 6.58 27.84
CA HIS A 192 21.09 5.23 27.34
C HIS A 192 20.09 4.92 26.23
N VAL A 193 20.58 4.95 24.99
CA VAL A 193 19.76 4.87 23.78
C VAL A 193 19.77 3.44 23.24
N GLU A 194 18.59 2.88 23.02
CA GLU A 194 18.38 1.66 22.26
C GLU A 194 17.63 2.00 20.96
N VAL A 195 18.21 1.62 19.84
CA VAL A 195 17.72 1.90 18.49
C VAL A 195 17.20 0.61 17.84
N LYS A 196 15.98 0.66 17.33
CA LYS A 196 15.33 -0.42 16.58
C LYS A 196 14.91 0.09 15.22
N SER A 197 15.41 -0.51 14.14
CA SER A 197 14.97 -0.19 12.77
C SER A 197 13.56 -0.68 12.45
N GLY A 198 12.93 -1.42 13.37
CA GLY A 198 11.56 -1.90 13.28
C GLY A 198 10.78 -1.62 14.57
N PRO A 199 9.61 -2.24 14.74
CA PRO A 199 8.61 -1.84 15.72
C PRO A 199 8.73 -2.55 17.06
N ASN A 200 9.60 -3.57 17.16
CA ASN A 200 9.67 -4.48 18.31
C ASN A 200 10.88 -4.17 19.21
N HIS A 201 10.70 -4.40 20.50
CA HIS A 201 11.80 -4.45 21.48
C HIS A 201 12.32 -5.88 21.64
N LYS A 202 13.49 -6.07 22.25
CA LYS A 202 13.96 -7.42 22.64
C LYS A 202 13.61 -7.64 24.12
N SER A 203 12.69 -8.54 24.42
CA SER A 203 12.23 -8.81 25.79
C SER A 203 13.35 -9.18 26.78
N GLY A 204 14.38 -9.88 26.31
CA GLY A 204 15.57 -10.17 27.12
C GLY A 204 16.46 -8.96 27.48
N GLN A 205 16.18 -7.77 26.94
CA GLN A 205 16.84 -6.52 27.33
C GLN A 205 16.15 -5.88 28.55
N THR A 206 14.83 -6.01 28.70
CA THR A 206 14.04 -5.33 29.73
C THR A 206 14.54 -5.55 31.16
N PRO A 207 14.82 -6.79 31.63
CA PRO A 207 15.35 -6.98 32.99
C PRO A 207 16.75 -6.37 33.18
N LYS A 208 17.54 -6.27 32.11
CA LYS A 208 18.88 -5.66 32.14
C LYS A 208 18.77 -4.15 32.19
N ASP A 209 17.85 -3.57 31.43
CA ASP A 209 17.55 -2.13 31.46
C ASP A 209 17.10 -1.73 32.87
N GLN A 210 16.20 -2.50 33.49
CA GLN A 210 15.80 -2.29 34.89
C GLN A 210 16.99 -2.32 35.86
N ALA A 211 17.89 -3.29 35.71
CA ALA A 211 19.06 -3.41 36.58
C ALA A 211 20.01 -2.21 36.45
N VAL A 212 20.28 -1.74 35.21
CA VAL A 212 21.06 -0.51 34.97
C VAL A 212 20.37 0.70 35.61
N MET A 213 19.06 0.85 35.40
CA MET A 213 18.31 1.99 35.92
C MET A 213 18.17 2.02 37.44
N ARG A 214 18.18 0.86 38.11
CA ARG A 214 18.24 0.77 39.59
C ARG A 214 19.63 1.06 40.12
N ALA A 215 20.68 0.66 39.41
CA ALA A 215 22.06 0.87 39.80
C ALA A 215 22.52 2.33 39.67
N ASP A 216 22.00 3.06 38.67
CA ASP A 216 22.33 4.47 38.46
C ASP A 216 21.06 5.35 38.47
N PRO A 217 20.86 6.20 39.50
CA PRO A 217 19.71 7.10 39.57
C PRO A 217 19.72 8.19 38.49
N LYS A 218 20.85 8.44 37.81
CA LYS A 218 20.95 9.36 36.66
C LYS A 218 20.61 8.69 35.34
N ALA A 219 20.57 7.36 35.27
CA ALA A 219 20.30 6.65 34.03
C ALA A 219 18.89 6.94 33.52
N ARG A 220 18.82 7.28 32.22
CA ARG A 220 17.62 7.49 31.43
C ARG A 220 17.63 6.55 30.24
N LEU A 221 16.59 5.75 30.07
CA LEU A 221 16.41 4.84 28.94
C LEU A 221 15.66 5.55 27.81
N ILE A 222 16.20 5.50 26.59
CA ILE A 222 15.60 6.10 25.40
C ILE A 222 15.43 5.03 24.33
N GLY A 223 14.19 4.62 24.08
CA GLY A 223 13.85 3.69 23.00
C GLY A 223 13.51 4.43 21.70
N ILE A 224 14.27 4.20 20.63
CA ILE A 224 14.05 4.82 19.31
C ILE A 224 13.62 3.74 18.31
N PHE A 225 12.50 3.95 17.63
CA PHE A 225 11.89 2.98 16.71
C PHE A 225 11.74 3.57 15.31
N GLY A 226 12.22 2.86 14.29
CA GLY A 226 12.12 3.24 12.87
C GLY A 226 10.76 2.98 12.23
N GLU A 227 9.90 2.24 12.93
CA GLU A 227 8.52 1.94 12.58
C GLU A 227 7.61 2.20 13.79
N GLY A 228 6.30 2.31 13.59
CA GLY A 228 5.36 2.51 14.69
C GLY A 228 5.43 1.37 15.71
N LYS A 229 5.55 1.68 17.00
CA LYS A 229 5.82 0.67 18.05
C LYS A 229 4.77 -0.44 18.05
N SER A 230 5.20 -1.67 18.28
CA SER A 230 4.27 -2.78 18.51
C SER A 230 3.49 -2.58 19.83
N PRO A 231 2.32 -3.23 20.00
CA PRO A 231 1.58 -3.19 21.26
C PRO A 231 2.43 -3.67 22.45
N ASP A 232 3.23 -4.72 22.24
CA ASP A 232 4.17 -5.25 23.23
C ASP A 232 5.24 -4.21 23.62
N ALA A 233 5.95 -3.64 22.64
CA ALA A 233 6.93 -2.58 22.92
C ALA A 233 6.30 -1.38 23.63
N THR A 234 5.09 -0.96 23.22
CA THR A 234 4.35 0.12 23.86
C THR A 234 4.04 -0.20 25.32
N SER A 235 3.56 -1.41 25.60
CA SER A 235 3.26 -1.85 26.97
C SER A 235 4.52 -1.94 27.83
N THR A 236 5.62 -2.47 27.30
CA THR A 236 6.88 -2.60 28.04
C THR A 236 7.44 -1.24 28.45
N TYR A 237 7.57 -0.30 27.52
CA TYR A 237 8.14 1.02 27.84
C TYR A 237 7.23 1.84 28.76
N LYS A 238 5.90 1.71 28.66
CA LYS A 238 4.96 2.29 29.63
C LYS A 238 5.12 1.69 31.03
N GLY A 239 5.37 0.38 31.11
CA GLY A 239 5.67 -0.29 32.38
C GLY A 239 6.94 0.24 33.03
N LEU A 240 8.02 0.36 32.24
CA LEU A 240 9.30 0.91 32.72
C LEU A 240 9.17 2.38 33.14
N ASP A 241 8.45 3.20 32.37
CA ASP A 241 8.20 4.60 32.71
C ASP A 241 7.44 4.73 34.04
N LYS A 242 6.42 3.91 34.26
CA LYS A 242 5.68 3.85 35.54
C LYS A 242 6.58 3.42 36.71
N GLU A 243 7.52 2.50 36.46
CA GLU A 243 8.43 2.01 37.49
C GLU A 243 9.47 3.06 37.91
N PHE A 244 10.10 3.73 36.95
CA PHE A 244 11.24 4.62 37.22
C PHE A 244 10.88 6.11 37.34
N GLY A 245 9.73 6.51 36.82
CA GLY A 245 9.22 7.88 36.94
C GLY A 245 10.18 8.94 36.41
N LYS A 246 10.37 9.98 37.22
CA LYS A 246 11.15 11.18 36.86
C LYS A 246 12.51 11.21 37.57
N ASP A 247 13.49 11.83 36.91
CA ASP A 247 14.77 12.15 37.52
C ASP A 247 14.67 13.36 38.46
N ALA A 248 15.79 13.71 39.11
CA ALA A 248 15.88 14.83 40.03
C ALA A 248 15.58 16.20 39.38
N GLN A 249 15.63 16.29 38.05
CA GLN A 249 15.30 17.48 37.27
C GLN A 249 13.85 17.47 36.76
N GLY A 250 13.04 16.48 37.17
CA GLY A 250 11.64 16.36 36.77
C GLY A 250 11.42 15.82 35.35
N ARG A 251 12.48 15.32 34.68
CA ARG A 251 12.40 14.73 33.34
C ARG A 251 12.08 13.25 33.44
N ASN A 252 11.38 12.70 32.46
CA ASN A 252 11.09 11.27 32.45
C ASN A 252 12.38 10.46 32.26
N ARG A 253 12.54 9.42 33.07
CA ARG A 253 13.68 8.49 33.00
C ARG A 253 13.52 7.45 31.90
N VAL A 254 12.30 7.24 31.40
CA VAL A 254 12.04 6.39 30.24
C VAL A 254 11.34 7.22 29.19
N VAL A 255 11.93 7.23 27.99
CA VAL A 255 11.43 8.01 26.86
C VAL A 255 11.39 7.09 25.64
N THR A 256 10.36 7.25 24.80
CA THR A 256 10.34 6.62 23.48
C THR A 256 10.12 7.63 22.37
N ARG A 257 10.70 7.34 21.21
CA ARG A 257 10.52 8.09 19.98
C ARG A 257 10.31 7.16 18.78
N GLU A 258 9.26 7.41 18.02
CA GLU A 258 9.05 6.81 16.70
C GLU A 258 9.72 7.69 15.65
N HIS A 259 10.97 7.38 15.34
CA HIS A 259 11.79 8.02 14.32
C HIS A 259 11.55 7.37 12.96
N ILE A 260 10.31 7.46 12.48
CA ILE A 260 9.84 6.75 11.29
C ILE A 260 10.71 7.09 10.07
N ALA A 261 11.27 6.05 9.47
CA ALA A 261 12.02 6.15 8.21
C ALA A 261 12.04 4.79 7.49
N ASP A 262 11.89 4.82 6.16
CA ASP A 262 11.82 3.62 5.33
C ASP A 262 13.24 3.18 4.90
N GLY A 263 13.60 1.94 5.24
CA GLY A 263 14.89 1.36 4.86
C GLY A 263 14.85 0.75 3.45
N LYS A 264 15.66 1.27 2.54
CA LYS A 264 15.72 0.85 1.13
C LYS A 264 16.99 0.04 0.82
N PRO A 265 16.87 -1.24 0.41
CA PRO A 265 18.02 -2.05 0.05
C PRO A 265 18.64 -1.58 -1.27
N ARG A 266 19.96 -1.40 -1.28
CA ARG A 266 20.78 -1.20 -2.48
C ARG A 266 21.36 -2.53 -2.94
N TYR A 267 21.03 -2.90 -4.16
CA TYR A 267 21.57 -4.07 -4.82
C TYR A 267 21.50 -3.91 -6.35
N LYS A 268 22.30 -4.72 -7.04
CA LYS A 268 22.25 -4.85 -8.48
C LYS A 268 21.71 -6.23 -8.84
N PRO A 269 20.54 -6.33 -9.52
CA PRO A 269 20.06 -7.60 -10.06
C PRO A 269 21.12 -8.26 -10.95
N GLY A 270 21.12 -9.59 -10.96
CA GLY A 270 22.08 -10.39 -11.71
C GLY A 270 21.45 -11.68 -12.26
N PRO A 271 22.26 -12.60 -12.82
CA PRO A 271 21.78 -13.83 -13.46
C PRO A 271 20.96 -14.76 -12.58
N HIS A 272 21.06 -14.60 -11.26
CA HIS A 272 20.37 -15.41 -10.24
C HIS A 272 19.25 -14.65 -9.52
N SER A 273 18.87 -13.48 -10.03
CA SER A 273 17.73 -12.71 -9.51
C SER A 273 16.43 -13.28 -10.06
N LEU A 274 15.41 -13.36 -9.21
CA LEU A 274 14.06 -13.71 -9.61
C LEU A 274 13.43 -12.55 -10.40
N TYR A 275 12.80 -12.88 -11.52
CA TYR A 275 11.99 -11.97 -12.33
C TYR A 275 10.56 -12.49 -12.36
N ASP A 276 9.62 -11.64 -11.99
CA ASP A 276 8.24 -12.05 -11.82
C ASP A 276 7.46 -12.08 -13.14
N PRO A 277 6.54 -13.05 -13.29
CA PRO A 277 5.69 -13.16 -14.48
C PRO A 277 4.54 -12.14 -14.49
N TYR A 278 4.20 -11.56 -13.34
CA TYR A 278 3.17 -10.53 -13.20
C TYR A 278 3.77 -9.13 -13.30
N MET A 279 2.99 -8.19 -13.83
CA MET A 279 3.42 -6.87 -14.27
C MET A 279 4.60 -6.95 -15.26
N ASN A 280 4.65 -8.02 -16.06
CA ASN A 280 5.71 -8.26 -17.03
C ASN A 280 5.13 -8.26 -18.46
N PRO A 281 5.56 -7.33 -19.34
CA PRO A 281 5.06 -7.29 -20.73
C PRO A 281 5.51 -8.48 -21.58
N LYS A 282 6.54 -9.23 -21.14
CA LYS A 282 7.09 -10.40 -21.83
C LYS A 282 7.19 -11.58 -20.83
N PRO A 283 6.05 -12.09 -20.34
CA PRO A 283 6.07 -13.20 -19.40
C PRO A 283 6.73 -14.43 -20.03
N GLY A 284 7.50 -15.19 -19.23
CA GLY A 284 8.21 -16.40 -19.68
C GLY A 284 9.64 -16.19 -20.17
N GLN A 285 10.15 -14.96 -20.14
CA GLN A 285 11.58 -14.67 -20.34
C GLN A 285 12.23 -14.40 -18.97
N ASN A 286 13.52 -14.72 -18.79
CA ASN A 286 14.28 -14.45 -17.55
C ASN A 286 14.63 -12.95 -17.41
N GLN A 287 13.63 -12.11 -17.56
CA GLN A 287 13.65 -10.66 -17.49
C GLN A 287 12.24 -10.16 -17.17
N GLY A 288 12.13 -8.97 -16.61
CA GLY A 288 10.84 -8.31 -16.39
C GLY A 288 10.69 -7.77 -14.99
N SER A 289 9.53 -8.02 -14.39
CA SER A 289 9.07 -7.27 -13.22
C SER A 289 9.86 -7.61 -11.96
N ARG A 290 10.19 -6.59 -11.17
CA ARG A 290 10.83 -6.75 -9.86
C ARG A 290 10.62 -5.52 -8.97
N GLY A 291 10.59 -5.74 -7.67
CA GLY A 291 10.46 -4.70 -6.65
C GLY A 291 10.15 -5.29 -5.28
N ALA A 292 10.06 -4.44 -4.27
CA ALA A 292 9.67 -4.88 -2.92
C ALA A 292 8.23 -5.42 -2.88
N GLY A 293 7.33 -4.85 -3.68
CA GLY A 293 5.97 -5.37 -3.84
C GLY A 293 5.96 -6.78 -4.44
N ASN A 294 6.83 -7.07 -5.42
CA ASN A 294 6.96 -8.42 -5.95
C ASN A 294 7.51 -9.41 -4.92
N GLN A 295 8.53 -9.01 -4.15
CA GLN A 295 9.07 -9.85 -3.08
C GLN A 295 8.01 -10.15 -2.03
N ALA A 296 7.20 -9.16 -1.64
CA ALA A 296 6.07 -9.34 -0.74
C ALA A 296 5.03 -10.32 -1.31
N VAL A 297 4.67 -10.18 -2.60
CA VAL A 297 3.78 -11.11 -3.30
C VAL A 297 4.37 -12.53 -3.34
N ASN A 298 5.67 -12.66 -3.61
CA ASN A 298 6.34 -13.96 -3.72
C ASN A 298 6.43 -14.73 -2.42
N ASN A 299 6.57 -14.00 -1.31
CA ASN A 299 6.63 -14.54 0.03
C ASN A 299 5.24 -14.80 0.64
N SER A 300 4.15 -14.44 -0.06
CA SER A 300 2.78 -14.76 0.34
C SER A 300 2.48 -16.25 0.15
N ALA A 301 1.94 -16.87 1.19
CA ALA A 301 1.47 -18.25 1.12
C ALA A 301 0.25 -18.37 0.17
N PRO A 302 0.10 -19.49 -0.56
CA PRO A 302 -0.97 -19.63 -1.55
C PRO A 302 -2.35 -19.86 -0.94
N THR A 303 -2.44 -20.40 0.29
CA THR A 303 -3.70 -20.72 0.96
C THR A 303 -3.71 -20.21 2.41
N PRO A 304 -4.90 -20.04 3.03
CA PRO A 304 -4.99 -19.71 4.45
C PRO A 304 -4.27 -20.72 5.37
N LYS A 305 -4.35 -22.01 5.03
CA LYS A 305 -3.69 -23.08 5.79
C LYS A 305 -2.16 -22.95 5.74
N ASP A 306 -1.62 -22.68 4.56
CA ASP A 306 -0.18 -22.51 4.37
C ASP A 306 0.32 -21.24 5.05
N ALA A 307 -0.48 -20.16 5.02
CA ALA A 307 -0.18 -18.90 5.70
C ALA A 307 -0.10 -19.10 7.22
N LYS A 308 -1.06 -19.82 7.80
CA LYS A 308 -1.05 -20.18 9.21
C LYS A 308 0.18 -21.02 9.58
N ALA A 309 0.48 -22.06 8.78
CA ALA A 309 1.66 -22.89 9.00
C ALA A 309 2.97 -22.10 8.87
N GLN A 310 3.04 -21.12 7.96
CA GLN A 310 4.18 -20.21 7.84
C GLN A 310 4.31 -19.30 9.05
N ALA A 311 3.22 -18.70 9.52
CA ALA A 311 3.20 -17.89 10.73
C ALA A 311 3.62 -18.71 11.96
N GLU A 312 3.15 -19.96 12.10
CA GLU A 312 3.52 -20.91 13.16
C GLU A 312 5.02 -21.22 13.17
N ARG A 313 5.58 -21.62 12.01
CA ARG A 313 7.04 -21.84 11.86
C ARG A 313 7.85 -20.59 12.20
N ALA A 314 7.38 -19.41 11.77
CA ALA A 314 8.04 -18.15 12.09
C ALA A 314 8.06 -17.86 13.61
N ARG A 315 7.06 -18.34 14.38
CA ARG A 315 7.06 -18.26 15.85
C ARG A 315 8.15 -19.13 16.46
N GLU A 316 8.22 -20.37 16.00
CA GLU A 316 9.14 -21.40 16.51
C GLU A 316 10.60 -21.02 16.25
N LEU A 317 10.89 -20.49 15.06
CA LEU A 317 12.25 -20.14 14.65
C LEU A 317 12.83 -18.91 15.35
N ASN A 318 11.99 -18.00 15.85
CA ASN A 318 12.42 -16.66 16.30
C ASN A 318 12.19 -16.38 17.80
N GLY A 319 11.89 -17.39 18.62
CA GLY A 319 11.81 -17.23 20.08
C GLY A 319 10.88 -16.09 20.53
N GLY A 320 9.64 -16.08 20.03
CA GLY A 320 8.59 -15.18 20.50
C GLY A 320 8.59 -13.77 19.87
N ASN A 321 9.70 -13.02 19.92
CA ASN A 321 9.68 -11.56 19.67
C ASN A 321 10.63 -11.04 18.56
N GLN A 322 11.38 -11.90 17.85
CA GLN A 322 12.33 -11.48 16.79
C GLN A 322 11.89 -11.84 15.35
N ARG A 323 10.58 -11.92 15.13
CA ARG A 323 10.05 -12.40 13.85
C ARG A 323 10.36 -11.46 12.70
N PRO A 324 10.74 -11.98 11.53
CA PRO A 324 10.54 -11.28 10.27
C PRO A 324 9.05 -11.02 10.17
N ARG A 325 8.66 -9.74 10.18
CA ARG A 325 7.36 -9.41 9.61
C ARG A 325 7.53 -9.60 8.13
N GLY A 326 7.13 -10.77 7.66
CA GLY A 326 7.06 -11.03 6.23
C GLY A 326 5.93 -10.20 5.63
N PRO A 327 5.52 -10.50 4.40
CA PRO A 327 4.30 -9.93 3.84
C PRO A 327 3.02 -10.33 4.60
N GLY A 328 3.09 -11.15 5.67
CA GLY A 328 1.92 -11.68 6.36
C GLY A 328 1.04 -10.60 7.00
N GLY A 329 1.55 -9.38 7.16
CA GLY A 329 0.77 -8.20 7.53
C GLY A 329 0.00 -7.53 6.38
N ILE A 330 -0.01 -8.10 5.18
CA ILE A 330 -0.69 -7.58 3.98
C ILE A 330 -1.94 -8.40 3.69
N ASP A 331 -3.11 -7.76 3.68
CA ASP A 331 -4.34 -8.39 3.20
C ASP A 331 -4.39 -8.35 1.66
N PHE A 332 -3.83 -9.38 1.02
CA PHE A 332 -3.80 -9.48 -0.44
C PHE A 332 -5.20 -9.58 -1.08
N SER A 333 -6.26 -9.90 -0.33
CA SER A 333 -7.63 -9.86 -0.86
C SER A 333 -8.05 -8.44 -1.25
N THR A 334 -7.38 -7.43 -0.70
CA THR A 334 -7.58 -5.99 -0.97
C THR A 334 -6.53 -5.38 -1.90
N LEU A 335 -5.69 -6.21 -2.52
CA LEU A 335 -4.62 -5.74 -3.41
C LEU A 335 -5.20 -5.06 -4.65
N ASP A 336 -4.83 -3.80 -4.92
CA ASP A 336 -5.27 -3.01 -6.07
C ASP A 336 -4.12 -2.23 -6.70
N LEU A 337 -4.12 -2.03 -8.02
CA LEU A 337 -3.13 -1.18 -8.72
C LEU A 337 -3.46 0.30 -8.58
N ARG A 338 -2.75 1.05 -7.74
CA ARG A 338 -3.07 2.47 -7.46
C ARG A 338 -2.17 3.48 -8.15
N TYR A 339 -1.12 3.03 -8.84
CA TYR A 339 -0.22 3.90 -9.57
C TYR A 339 0.45 3.16 -10.72
N VAL A 340 0.57 3.84 -11.86
CA VAL A 340 1.51 3.50 -12.92
C VAL A 340 2.26 4.76 -13.37
N GLY A 341 3.58 4.64 -13.52
CA GLY A 341 4.44 5.71 -14.01
C GLY A 341 4.40 5.84 -15.53
N LYS A 342 5.01 6.87 -16.10
CA LYS A 342 5.06 7.05 -17.55
C LYS A 342 5.98 5.98 -18.12
N PRO A 343 5.52 5.20 -19.10
CA PRO A 343 6.38 4.22 -19.75
C PRO A 343 7.50 4.97 -20.48
N VAL A 344 8.75 4.62 -20.13
CA VAL A 344 9.94 5.13 -20.82
C VAL A 344 10.60 3.95 -21.52
N LYS A 345 10.82 4.09 -22.84
CA LYS A 345 11.39 3.03 -23.68
C LYS A 345 12.69 2.48 -23.08
N GLY A 346 12.77 1.17 -22.92
CA GLY A 346 13.90 0.45 -22.32
C GLY A 346 14.00 0.55 -20.79
N GLN A 347 13.14 1.33 -20.12
CA GLN A 347 13.18 1.52 -18.66
C GLN A 347 11.99 0.88 -17.94
N GLY A 348 11.10 0.20 -18.66
CA GLY A 348 9.88 -0.35 -18.09
C GLY A 348 8.96 0.71 -17.48
N LEU A 349 8.11 0.25 -16.58
CA LEU A 349 7.02 0.98 -15.98
C LEU A 349 7.11 0.84 -14.46
N ASP A 350 7.21 1.95 -13.75
CA ASP A 350 7.02 1.93 -12.29
C ASP A 350 5.54 1.70 -11.99
N TYR A 351 5.24 0.87 -10.99
CA TYR A 351 3.88 0.66 -10.54
C TYR A 351 3.83 0.51 -9.02
N SER A 352 2.69 0.83 -8.43
CA SER A 352 2.43 0.57 -7.01
C SER A 352 1.04 0.01 -6.82
N PHE A 353 0.97 -1.12 -6.14
CA PHE A 353 -0.26 -1.60 -5.53
C PHE A 353 -0.52 -0.88 -4.21
N SER A 354 -1.76 -0.96 -3.74
CA SER A 354 -2.14 -0.76 -2.34
C SER A 354 -2.79 -2.03 -1.79
N ALA A 355 -2.70 -2.24 -0.48
CA ALA A 355 -3.46 -3.25 0.24
C ALA A 355 -3.68 -2.81 1.69
N LYS A 356 -4.73 -3.32 2.34
CA LYS A 356 -4.95 -3.15 3.78
C LYS A 356 -3.91 -3.95 4.59
N LYS A 357 -3.63 -3.47 5.79
CA LYS A 357 -2.89 -4.20 6.80
C LYS A 357 -3.79 -5.25 7.44
N THR A 358 -3.24 -6.42 7.71
CA THR A 358 -3.85 -7.45 8.55
C THR A 358 -2.93 -7.79 9.71
N ASP A 359 -3.49 -8.38 10.76
CA ASP A 359 -2.71 -8.93 11.85
C ASP A 359 -2.04 -10.23 11.37
N GLU A 360 -0.72 -10.15 11.09
CA GLU A 360 0.08 -11.29 10.65
C GLU A 360 0.02 -12.50 11.62
N ASP A 361 -0.24 -12.25 12.90
CA ASP A 361 -0.29 -13.28 13.92
C ASP A 361 -1.63 -13.99 14.01
N ARG A 362 -2.72 -13.25 13.79
CA ARG A 362 -4.09 -13.78 13.94
C ARG A 362 -4.70 -14.16 12.61
N THR A 363 -4.45 -13.35 11.59
CA THR A 363 -5.06 -13.41 10.26
C THR A 363 -4.01 -13.14 9.17
N PRO A 364 -2.98 -14.00 9.03
CA PRO A 364 -1.93 -13.79 8.05
C PRO A 364 -2.48 -13.72 6.62
N GLY A 365 -1.97 -12.76 5.86
CA GLY A 365 -2.28 -12.59 4.44
C GLY A 365 -1.86 -13.77 3.58
N TRP A 366 -2.65 -14.08 2.55
CA TRP A 366 -2.42 -15.20 1.63
C TRP A 366 -2.90 -14.87 0.21
N GLY A 367 -2.49 -15.68 -0.78
CA GLY A 367 -2.97 -15.58 -2.16
C GLY A 367 -2.36 -14.44 -2.98
N GLY A 368 -1.28 -13.81 -2.49
CA GLY A 368 -0.69 -12.63 -3.14
C GLY A 368 -0.34 -12.86 -4.60
N LYS A 369 0.27 -14.00 -4.94
CA LYS A 369 0.63 -14.35 -6.34
C LYS A 369 -0.59 -14.38 -7.25
N ALA A 370 -1.69 -15.00 -6.81
CA ALA A 370 -2.91 -15.10 -7.60
C ALA A 370 -3.53 -13.72 -7.85
N LYS A 371 -3.59 -12.86 -6.82
CA LYS A 371 -4.15 -11.51 -6.95
C LYS A 371 -3.28 -10.58 -7.79
N ALA A 372 -1.95 -10.62 -7.63
CA ALA A 372 -1.03 -9.85 -8.47
C ALA A 372 -1.05 -10.31 -9.94
N GLN A 373 -1.13 -11.63 -10.18
CA GLN A 373 -1.25 -12.19 -11.53
C GLN A 373 -2.55 -11.75 -12.21
N MET A 374 -3.68 -11.78 -11.49
CA MET A 374 -4.96 -11.30 -12.03
C MET A 374 -4.91 -9.83 -12.43
N ILE A 375 -4.34 -8.96 -11.60
CA ILE A 375 -4.19 -7.53 -11.92
C ILE A 375 -3.35 -7.36 -13.18
N SER A 376 -2.23 -8.08 -13.26
CA SER A 376 -1.33 -8.07 -14.42
C SER A 376 -2.03 -8.53 -15.69
N ASP A 377 -2.64 -9.71 -15.66
CA ASP A 377 -3.31 -10.32 -16.81
C ASP A 377 -4.46 -9.42 -17.30
N ALA A 378 -5.22 -8.82 -16.37
CA ALA A 378 -6.23 -7.84 -16.71
C ALA A 378 -5.61 -6.60 -17.37
N PHE A 379 -4.61 -5.97 -16.74
CA PHE A 379 -3.91 -4.79 -17.28
C PHE A 379 -3.45 -5.02 -18.74
N PHE A 380 -2.82 -6.16 -19.01
CA PHE A 380 -2.35 -6.45 -20.36
C PHE A 380 -3.45 -6.87 -21.33
N THR A 381 -4.50 -7.57 -20.87
CA THR A 381 -5.70 -7.85 -21.68
C THR A 381 -6.35 -6.55 -22.14
N TRP A 382 -6.47 -5.57 -21.24
CA TRP A 382 -7.02 -4.25 -21.55
C TRP A 382 -6.17 -3.47 -22.55
N LEU A 383 -4.85 -3.71 -22.61
CA LEU A 383 -4.00 -3.15 -23.65
C LEU A 383 -4.17 -3.91 -24.97
N ALA A 384 -4.19 -5.24 -24.91
CA ALA A 384 -4.10 -6.12 -26.07
C ALA A 384 -5.32 -6.09 -26.99
N LEU A 385 -6.50 -5.88 -26.41
CA LEU A 385 -7.76 -5.86 -27.13
C LEU A 385 -8.26 -4.41 -27.31
N ASP A 386 -9.07 -4.22 -28.34
CA ASP A 386 -9.75 -2.94 -28.59
C ASP A 386 -10.83 -2.68 -27.51
N PRO A 387 -10.97 -1.44 -27.01
CA PRO A 387 -12.00 -1.10 -26.03
C PRO A 387 -13.42 -1.50 -26.40
N SER A 388 -13.77 -1.56 -27.68
CA SER A 388 -15.10 -1.98 -28.14
C SER A 388 -15.44 -3.44 -27.80
N LYS A 389 -14.47 -4.22 -27.28
CA LYS A 389 -14.62 -5.62 -26.88
C LYS A 389 -14.86 -5.81 -25.39
N PHE A 390 -14.76 -4.76 -24.58
CA PHE A 390 -14.80 -4.84 -23.11
C PHE A 390 -16.21 -4.86 -22.58
N TRP A 391 -17.03 -5.77 -23.08
CA TRP A 391 -18.39 -5.96 -22.62
C TRP A 391 -18.76 -7.43 -22.56
N VAL A 392 -19.73 -7.73 -21.72
CA VAL A 392 -20.34 -9.06 -21.55
C VAL A 392 -21.85 -8.89 -21.45
N ASN A 393 -22.61 -9.94 -21.73
CA ASN A 393 -24.06 -9.90 -21.75
C ASN A 393 -24.67 -11.28 -21.44
N LEU A 394 -25.52 -11.33 -20.43
CA LEU A 394 -26.39 -12.45 -20.12
C LEU A 394 -27.82 -12.08 -20.49
N ASN A 395 -28.26 -12.59 -21.65
CA ASN A 395 -29.60 -12.37 -22.20
C ASN A 395 -30.09 -13.65 -22.94
N PRO A 396 -31.25 -14.23 -22.58
CA PRO A 396 -31.79 -15.42 -23.25
C PRO A 396 -32.22 -15.15 -24.69
N ASP A 397 -32.46 -13.88 -25.06
CA ASP A 397 -32.83 -13.48 -26.42
C ASP A 397 -31.60 -13.34 -27.34
N GLN A 398 -30.40 -13.37 -26.77
CA GLN A 398 -29.13 -13.15 -27.49
C GLN A 398 -28.06 -14.18 -27.09
N PRO A 399 -28.33 -15.50 -27.23
CA PRO A 399 -27.40 -16.56 -26.83
C PRO A 399 -26.05 -16.54 -27.59
N ASP A 400 -26.02 -15.91 -28.76
CA ASP A 400 -24.84 -15.74 -29.61
C ASP A 400 -24.01 -14.49 -29.25
N LYS A 401 -24.54 -13.59 -28.41
CA LYS A 401 -23.90 -12.32 -28.02
C LYS A 401 -23.59 -12.29 -26.52
N ILE A 402 -22.86 -13.29 -26.04
CA ILE A 402 -22.41 -13.34 -24.63
C ILE A 402 -21.22 -12.41 -24.39
N MET A 403 -20.20 -12.48 -25.23
CA MET A 403 -18.97 -11.67 -25.19
C MET A 403 -18.07 -11.96 -26.40
N ASP A 404 -17.07 -11.12 -26.63
CA ASP A 404 -16.02 -11.39 -27.62
C ASP A 404 -15.25 -12.70 -27.30
N ALA A 405 -14.99 -13.50 -28.33
CA ALA A 405 -14.39 -14.83 -28.18
C ALA A 405 -12.93 -14.81 -27.69
N LYS A 406 -12.17 -13.74 -27.95
CA LYS A 406 -10.81 -13.60 -27.41
C LYS A 406 -10.87 -13.10 -25.99
N PHE A 407 -11.75 -12.14 -25.70
CA PHE A 407 -11.94 -11.64 -24.35
C PHE A 407 -12.38 -12.75 -23.38
N GLY A 408 -13.27 -13.64 -23.84
CA GLY A 408 -13.70 -14.83 -23.10
C GLY A 408 -12.63 -15.91 -22.86
N LYS A 409 -11.39 -15.73 -23.32
CA LYS A 409 -10.25 -16.60 -23.00
C LYS A 409 -9.36 -16.04 -21.88
N THR A 410 -9.78 -14.95 -21.24
CA THR A 410 -8.98 -14.20 -20.24
C THR A 410 -9.70 -14.16 -18.90
N ASP A 411 -8.93 -14.04 -17.81
CA ASP A 411 -9.50 -13.82 -16.48
C ASP A 411 -10.29 -12.51 -16.39
N ALA A 412 -9.92 -11.46 -17.16
CA ALA A 412 -10.68 -10.21 -17.20
C ALA A 412 -12.10 -10.42 -17.77
N GLY A 413 -12.22 -11.16 -18.89
CA GLY A 413 -13.52 -11.50 -19.48
C GLY A 413 -14.37 -12.35 -18.55
N ARG A 414 -13.78 -13.37 -17.94
CA ARG A 414 -14.44 -14.21 -16.93
C ARG A 414 -15.01 -13.38 -15.78
N VAL A 415 -14.17 -12.52 -15.16
CA VAL A 415 -14.57 -11.70 -14.02
C VAL A 415 -15.76 -10.81 -14.36
N LEU A 416 -15.80 -10.22 -15.56
CA LEU A 416 -16.95 -9.41 -15.97
C LEU A 416 -18.23 -10.26 -16.08
N LEU A 417 -18.17 -11.44 -16.71
CA LEU A 417 -19.36 -12.28 -16.91
C LEU A 417 -19.88 -12.91 -15.60
N GLU A 418 -18.98 -13.31 -14.71
CA GLU A 418 -19.35 -13.80 -13.38
C GLU A 418 -19.97 -12.69 -12.52
N ALA A 419 -19.42 -11.47 -12.57
CA ALA A 419 -19.98 -10.34 -11.85
C ALA A 419 -21.36 -9.93 -12.39
N ASP A 420 -21.61 -10.09 -13.69
CA ASP A 420 -22.95 -9.88 -14.25
C ASP A 420 -23.97 -10.90 -13.72
N LEU A 421 -23.58 -12.18 -13.62
CA LEU A 421 -24.42 -13.20 -13.01
C LEU A 421 -24.70 -12.87 -11.54
N GLU A 422 -23.67 -12.49 -10.78
CA GLU A 422 -23.81 -12.15 -9.37
C GLU A 422 -24.70 -10.90 -9.18
N MET A 423 -24.56 -9.88 -10.02
CA MET A 423 -25.42 -8.69 -9.97
C MET A 423 -26.88 -9.03 -10.19
N LYS A 424 -27.19 -10.02 -11.05
CA LYS A 424 -28.56 -10.48 -11.25
C LYS A 424 -29.11 -11.19 -10.00
N ARG A 425 -28.26 -11.92 -9.26
CA ARG A 425 -28.62 -12.51 -7.96
C ARG A 425 -28.84 -11.45 -6.89
N ASP A 426 -27.98 -10.46 -6.84
CA ASP A 426 -28.15 -9.34 -5.92
C ASP A 426 -29.37 -8.51 -6.26
N TYR A 427 -29.66 -8.28 -7.54
CA TYR A 427 -30.91 -7.66 -7.99
C TYR A 427 -32.12 -8.49 -7.55
N ALA A 428 -32.03 -9.82 -7.63
CA ALA A 428 -33.07 -10.72 -7.21
C ALA A 428 -33.34 -10.67 -5.69
N ASP A 429 -32.28 -10.68 -4.90
CA ASP A 429 -32.36 -10.41 -3.47
C ASP A 429 -32.88 -8.99 -3.21
N ALA A 430 -32.54 -8.06 -4.09
CA ALA A 430 -32.81 -6.65 -3.90
C ALA A 430 -34.26 -6.25 -3.99
N ILE A 431 -35.01 -6.96 -4.82
CA ILE A 431 -36.44 -6.76 -4.98
C ILE A 431 -37.26 -7.61 -4.00
N ASN A 432 -36.65 -8.30 -3.05
CA ASN A 432 -37.39 -9.13 -2.09
C ASN A 432 -38.05 -8.26 -0.99
N PRO A 433 -39.38 -8.13 -0.96
CA PRO A 433 -40.09 -7.27 0.00
C PRO A 433 -40.03 -7.79 1.44
N THR A 434 -39.75 -9.09 1.64
CA THR A 434 -39.60 -9.68 2.98
C THR A 434 -38.27 -9.33 3.64
N LYS A 435 -37.30 -8.85 2.86
CA LYS A 435 -35.96 -8.50 3.36
C LYS A 435 -35.77 -7.00 3.52
N ARG A 436 -36.52 -6.16 2.80
CA ARG A 436 -36.30 -4.70 2.75
C ARG A 436 -37.56 -3.87 2.52
N ASP A 437 -37.67 -2.79 3.28
CA ASP A 437 -38.76 -1.82 3.16
C ASP A 437 -38.76 -1.11 1.80
N GLU A 438 -37.59 -0.83 1.22
CA GLU A 438 -37.47 -0.27 -0.13
C GLU A 438 -38.14 -1.16 -1.18
N ALA A 439 -37.95 -2.48 -1.06
CA ALA A 439 -38.52 -3.46 -1.97
C ALA A 439 -40.04 -3.55 -1.79
N ASP A 440 -40.54 -3.53 -0.55
CA ASP A 440 -41.99 -3.45 -0.30
C ASP A 440 -42.61 -2.17 -0.89
N ARG A 441 -41.97 -1.00 -0.70
CA ARG A 441 -42.39 0.26 -1.34
C ARG A 441 -42.37 0.17 -2.86
N PHE A 442 -41.37 -0.51 -3.43
CA PHE A 442 -41.29 -0.75 -4.86
C PHE A 442 -42.52 -1.53 -5.35
N TRP A 443 -42.80 -2.70 -4.76
CA TRP A 443 -43.96 -3.52 -5.14
C TRP A 443 -45.30 -2.82 -4.95
N LYS A 444 -45.47 -2.04 -3.87
CA LYS A 444 -46.68 -1.23 -3.64
C LYS A 444 -46.87 -0.11 -4.67
N SER A 445 -45.80 0.34 -5.30
CA SER A 445 -45.83 1.42 -6.31
C SER A 445 -46.03 0.93 -7.75
N MET A 446 -45.93 -0.38 -7.99
CA MET A 446 -46.00 -0.96 -9.34
C MET A 446 -47.43 -1.00 -9.87
N PRO A 447 -47.64 -0.81 -11.20
CA PRO A 447 -48.95 -1.04 -11.80
C PRO A 447 -49.39 -2.50 -11.58
N LYS A 448 -50.71 -2.66 -11.42
CA LYS A 448 -51.34 -3.93 -11.11
C LYS A 448 -52.11 -4.46 -12.31
N ASN A 449 -52.13 -5.77 -12.47
CA ASN A 449 -53.00 -6.41 -13.45
C ASN A 449 -54.47 -6.34 -13.01
N LYS A 450 -55.36 -6.87 -13.85
CA LYS A 450 -56.81 -6.95 -13.60
C LYS A 450 -57.20 -7.70 -12.31
N ASP A 451 -56.33 -8.57 -11.82
CA ASP A 451 -56.53 -9.38 -10.62
C ASP A 451 -55.94 -8.70 -9.36
N GLY A 452 -55.49 -7.44 -9.49
CA GLY A 452 -54.93 -6.64 -8.39
C GLY A 452 -53.48 -6.96 -8.03
N VAL A 453 -52.82 -7.82 -8.81
CA VAL A 453 -51.46 -8.30 -8.57
C VAL A 453 -50.44 -7.36 -9.21
N PRO A 454 -49.40 -6.88 -8.48
CA PRO A 454 -48.31 -6.11 -9.06
C PRO A 454 -47.62 -6.87 -10.19
N CYS A 455 -47.45 -6.20 -11.33
CA CYS A 455 -46.79 -6.80 -12.48
C CYS A 455 -45.28 -6.67 -12.41
N PHE A 456 -44.58 -7.68 -12.96
CA PHE A 456 -43.14 -7.63 -13.09
C PHE A 456 -42.69 -6.66 -14.20
N PHE A 457 -41.70 -5.81 -13.89
CA PHE A 457 -41.04 -4.92 -14.84
C PHE A 457 -39.85 -5.62 -15.51
N GLN A 458 -39.97 -5.89 -16.80
CA GLN A 458 -38.87 -6.46 -17.59
C GLN A 458 -37.73 -5.46 -17.68
N VAL A 459 -36.55 -5.88 -17.23
CA VAL A 459 -35.45 -4.96 -16.96
C VAL A 459 -34.14 -5.47 -17.54
N ARG A 460 -33.36 -4.53 -18.08
CA ARG A 460 -31.94 -4.72 -18.34
C ARG A 460 -31.16 -3.99 -17.26
N ASN A 461 -30.39 -4.75 -16.48
CA ASN A 461 -29.43 -4.23 -15.52
C ASN A 461 -28.01 -4.41 -16.06
N TRP A 462 -27.14 -3.42 -15.91
CA TRP A 462 -25.72 -3.58 -16.23
C TRP A 462 -24.81 -2.79 -15.29
N ILE A 463 -23.59 -3.29 -15.12
CA ILE A 463 -22.51 -2.56 -14.45
C ILE A 463 -21.70 -1.79 -15.48
N GLU A 464 -21.34 -0.56 -15.17
CA GLU A 464 -20.41 0.25 -15.96
C GLU A 464 -19.41 1.02 -15.07
N PRO A 465 -18.28 1.47 -15.64
CA PRO A 465 -17.36 2.38 -14.96
C PRO A 465 -18.03 3.69 -14.52
N GLY A 466 -18.03 3.96 -13.22
CA GLY A 466 -18.21 5.31 -12.72
C GLY A 466 -16.95 6.16 -12.95
N THR A 467 -17.07 7.48 -12.86
CA THR A 467 -15.95 8.40 -13.11
C THR A 467 -14.80 8.16 -12.13
N ALA A 468 -13.68 7.62 -12.63
CA ALA A 468 -12.49 7.41 -11.82
C ALA A 468 -11.88 8.76 -11.42
N GLN A 469 -11.56 8.93 -10.13
CA GLN A 469 -10.82 10.08 -9.64
C GLN A 469 -9.33 9.77 -9.71
N VAL A 470 -8.61 10.55 -10.51
CA VAL A 470 -7.19 10.33 -10.77
C VAL A 470 -6.39 11.60 -10.54
N ARG A 471 -5.08 11.45 -10.38
CA ARG A 471 -4.14 12.56 -10.51
C ARG A 471 -3.03 12.18 -11.47
N GLU A 472 -2.90 12.91 -12.57
CA GLU A 472 -1.72 12.81 -13.42
C GLU A 472 -0.67 13.81 -12.95
N GLN A 473 0.43 13.32 -12.39
CA GLN A 473 1.51 14.14 -11.83
C GLN A 473 2.81 13.35 -11.75
N ASP A 474 3.94 14.05 -11.74
CA ASP A 474 5.28 13.45 -11.57
C ASP A 474 5.59 12.37 -12.61
N GLY A 475 5.03 12.55 -13.80
CA GLY A 475 5.14 11.59 -14.89
C GLY A 475 4.45 10.27 -14.58
N GLY A 476 3.35 10.22 -13.83
CA GLY A 476 2.53 9.02 -13.63
C GLY A 476 1.06 9.36 -13.40
N ILE A 477 0.24 8.32 -13.22
CA ILE A 477 -1.16 8.44 -12.83
C ILE A 477 -1.39 7.78 -11.47
N TYR A 478 -1.88 8.56 -10.51
CA TYR A 478 -2.39 8.07 -9.23
C TYR A 478 -3.88 7.78 -9.38
N ILE A 479 -4.30 6.54 -9.12
CA ILE A 479 -5.71 6.15 -9.11
C ILE A 479 -6.19 6.27 -7.66
N LEU A 480 -7.03 7.27 -7.40
CA LEU A 480 -7.47 7.64 -6.05
C LEU A 480 -8.76 6.91 -5.70
N ASP A 481 -9.67 6.88 -6.67
CA ASP A 481 -10.97 6.25 -6.56
C ASP A 481 -11.43 5.76 -7.95
N ALA A 482 -12.15 4.64 -7.99
CA ALA A 482 -12.61 3.99 -9.22
C ALA A 482 -13.97 3.32 -8.95
N PRO A 483 -15.03 4.10 -8.73
CA PRO A 483 -16.35 3.56 -8.42
C PRO A 483 -16.99 2.90 -9.64
N LEU A 484 -17.83 1.90 -9.41
CA LEU A 484 -18.68 1.29 -10.42
C LEU A 484 -20.10 1.84 -10.28
N LYS A 485 -20.82 1.93 -11.40
CA LYS A 485 -22.24 2.29 -11.44
C LYS A 485 -23.07 1.10 -11.86
N VAL A 486 -24.29 1.00 -11.35
CA VAL A 486 -25.30 0.06 -11.85
C VAL A 486 -26.40 0.84 -12.53
N LYS A 487 -26.75 0.42 -13.74
CA LYS A 487 -27.79 1.03 -14.56
C LYS A 487 -28.91 0.06 -14.79
N SER A 488 -30.12 0.60 -14.91
CA SER A 488 -31.34 -0.15 -15.14
C SER A 488 -32.23 0.57 -16.12
N GLU A 489 -32.69 -0.15 -17.14
CA GLU A 489 -33.67 0.35 -18.12
C GLU A 489 -34.74 -0.71 -18.43
N TYR A 490 -35.91 -0.27 -18.90
CA TYR A 490 -36.91 -1.18 -19.46
C TYR A 490 -36.36 -1.89 -20.70
N MET A 491 -36.48 -3.21 -20.74
CA MET A 491 -36.21 -3.99 -21.96
C MET A 491 -37.24 -5.09 -22.10
N LYS A 492 -37.94 -5.11 -23.24
CA LYS A 492 -38.84 -6.21 -23.58
C LYS A 492 -38.05 -7.46 -23.94
N MET A 493 -38.41 -8.57 -23.31
CA MET A 493 -37.86 -9.91 -23.49
C MET A 493 -38.85 -10.81 -24.21
N THR A 494 -38.33 -11.74 -25.01
CA THR A 494 -39.12 -12.70 -25.79
C THR A 494 -39.00 -14.12 -25.26
N ASN A 495 -37.81 -14.54 -24.84
CA ASN A 495 -37.54 -15.86 -24.26
C ASN A 495 -37.66 -15.84 -22.74
N VAL A 496 -38.89 -15.65 -22.25
CA VAL A 496 -39.22 -15.64 -20.83
C VAL A 496 -39.81 -16.99 -20.37
N PRO A 497 -39.66 -17.38 -19.09
CA PRO A 497 -40.21 -18.64 -18.61
C PRO A 497 -41.74 -18.69 -18.69
N PRO A 498 -42.33 -19.86 -19.00
CA PRO A 498 -43.78 -20.03 -18.99
C PRO A 498 -44.39 -19.66 -17.62
N GLY A 499 -45.52 -18.95 -17.62
CA GLY A 499 -46.17 -18.50 -16.39
C GLY A 499 -45.59 -17.22 -15.77
N SER A 500 -44.71 -16.52 -16.48
CA SER A 500 -44.23 -15.19 -16.08
C SER A 500 -45.36 -14.14 -16.08
N PHE A 501 -45.50 -13.40 -14.98
CA PHE A 501 -46.50 -12.33 -14.84
C PHE A 501 -45.94 -10.98 -15.28
N PHE A 502 -45.93 -10.73 -16.59
CA PHE A 502 -45.58 -9.41 -17.15
C PHE A 502 -46.83 -8.60 -17.46
N CYS A 503 -46.80 -7.30 -17.13
CA CYS A 503 -47.77 -6.35 -17.67
C CYS A 503 -47.38 -5.92 -19.08
N ASP A 504 -48.39 -5.62 -19.89
CA ASP A 504 -48.22 -4.78 -21.07
C ASP A 504 -48.31 -3.31 -20.65
N PHE A 505 -47.18 -2.77 -20.20
CA PHE A 505 -47.12 -1.38 -19.72
C PHE A 505 -47.29 -0.39 -20.88
N ASN A 506 -48.09 0.65 -20.69
CA ASN A 506 -48.00 1.83 -21.56
C ASN A 506 -46.71 2.63 -21.27
N GLU A 507 -46.37 3.60 -22.13
CA GLU A 507 -45.12 4.37 -21.99
C GLU A 507 -44.99 5.15 -20.67
N ALA A 508 -46.10 5.64 -20.11
CA ALA A 508 -46.07 6.35 -18.83
C ALA A 508 -45.78 5.38 -17.67
N GLU A 509 -46.37 4.19 -17.71
CA GLU A 509 -46.15 3.13 -16.74
C GLU A 509 -44.73 2.55 -16.82
N LYS A 510 -44.18 2.35 -18.03
CA LYS A 510 -42.77 1.94 -18.22
C LYS A 510 -41.84 2.93 -17.56
N LYS A 511 -41.98 4.22 -17.87
CA LYS A 511 -41.17 5.29 -17.28
C LYS A 511 -41.35 5.38 -15.77
N TRP A 512 -42.56 5.14 -15.26
CA TRP A 512 -42.80 5.11 -13.81
C TRP A 512 -42.08 3.93 -13.14
N ALA A 513 -42.29 2.71 -13.64
CA ALA A 513 -41.66 1.51 -13.11
C ALA A 513 -40.13 1.60 -13.15
N GLU A 514 -39.56 2.07 -14.26
CA GLU A 514 -38.12 2.32 -14.39
C GLU A 514 -37.60 3.30 -13.33
N ARG A 515 -38.33 4.40 -13.07
CA ARG A 515 -37.99 5.34 -11.99
C ARG A 515 -38.05 4.69 -10.62
N GLN A 516 -39.00 3.79 -10.38
CA GLN A 516 -39.09 3.09 -9.08
C GLN A 516 -37.95 2.10 -8.89
N VAL A 517 -37.57 1.33 -9.93
CA VAL A 517 -36.40 0.44 -9.89
C VAL A 517 -35.13 1.24 -9.59
N ASN A 518 -34.88 2.30 -10.36
CA ASN A 518 -33.68 3.14 -10.20
C ASN A 518 -33.62 3.86 -8.84
N ARG A 519 -34.76 4.20 -8.25
CA ARG A 519 -34.81 4.93 -6.97
C ARG A 519 -34.77 4.01 -5.74
N LEU A 520 -35.42 2.86 -5.80
CA LEU A 520 -35.66 2.00 -4.63
C LEU A 520 -34.77 0.76 -4.61
N ILE A 521 -34.35 0.25 -5.76
CA ILE A 521 -33.69 -1.07 -5.86
C ILE A 521 -32.21 -0.91 -6.20
N ILE A 522 -31.90 -0.19 -7.28
CA ILE A 522 -30.53 -0.06 -7.81
C ILE A 522 -29.50 0.50 -6.81
N PRO A 523 -29.83 1.46 -5.90
CA PRO A 523 -28.84 1.96 -4.94
C PRO A 523 -28.24 0.88 -4.04
N GLU A 524 -29.01 -0.14 -3.67
CA GLU A 524 -28.48 -1.25 -2.86
C GLU A 524 -27.65 -2.21 -3.71
N VAL A 525 -28.03 -2.48 -4.97
CA VAL A 525 -27.23 -3.30 -5.89
C VAL A 525 -25.89 -2.62 -6.18
N GLU A 526 -25.89 -1.31 -6.48
CA GLU A 526 -24.68 -0.52 -6.70
C GLU A 526 -23.78 -0.49 -5.45
N LYS A 527 -24.38 -0.38 -4.26
CA LYS A 527 -23.65 -0.45 -2.99
C LYS A 527 -22.95 -1.80 -2.84
N ARG A 528 -23.61 -2.93 -3.13
CA ARG A 528 -22.99 -4.27 -3.08
C ARG A 528 -21.86 -4.41 -4.10
N VAL A 529 -22.10 -4.01 -5.35
CA VAL A 529 -21.08 -4.00 -6.41
C VAL A 529 -19.80 -3.23 -5.98
N ASN A 530 -19.95 -2.14 -5.22
CA ASN A 530 -18.81 -1.35 -4.77
C ASN A 530 -18.15 -1.84 -3.46
N ASN A 531 -18.84 -2.62 -2.62
CA ASN A 531 -18.36 -2.93 -1.27
C ASN A 531 -18.24 -4.42 -0.96
N ASP A 532 -19.06 -5.26 -1.57
CA ASP A 532 -19.15 -6.68 -1.19
C ASP A 532 -17.93 -7.46 -1.74
N PRO A 533 -17.43 -8.46 -0.99
CA PRO A 533 -16.26 -9.25 -1.38
C PRO A 533 -16.37 -9.94 -2.75
N GLU A 534 -17.57 -10.33 -3.14
CA GLU A 534 -17.91 -11.04 -4.38
C GLU A 534 -17.49 -10.23 -5.63
N TYR A 535 -17.53 -8.89 -5.54
CA TYR A 535 -17.13 -7.97 -6.61
C TYR A 535 -15.70 -7.44 -6.45
N ALA A 536 -14.92 -7.92 -5.48
CA ALA A 536 -13.55 -7.45 -5.26
C ALA A 536 -12.67 -7.64 -6.50
N ASP A 537 -12.84 -8.75 -7.23
CA ASP A 537 -12.11 -8.99 -8.48
C ASP A 537 -12.59 -8.04 -9.59
N LEU A 538 -13.89 -7.70 -9.67
CA LEU A 538 -14.40 -6.72 -10.63
C LEU A 538 -13.79 -5.32 -10.42
N ARG A 539 -13.74 -4.85 -9.17
CA ARG A 539 -13.11 -3.56 -8.81
C ARG A 539 -11.61 -3.54 -9.11
N ARG A 540 -10.94 -4.67 -8.87
CA ARG A 540 -9.52 -4.87 -9.19
C ARG A 540 -9.25 -4.80 -10.69
N VAL A 541 -10.05 -5.47 -11.52
CA VAL A 541 -9.90 -5.40 -12.99
C VAL A 541 -10.27 -4.02 -13.53
N TYR A 542 -11.24 -3.32 -12.92
CA TYR A 542 -11.56 -1.94 -13.30
C TYR A 542 -10.39 -1.00 -13.03
N THR A 543 -9.76 -1.10 -11.87
CA THR A 543 -8.59 -0.27 -11.55
C THR A 543 -7.44 -0.52 -12.55
N ALA A 544 -7.23 -1.78 -12.96
CA ALA A 544 -6.28 -2.12 -14.02
C ALA A 544 -6.68 -1.53 -15.39
N ARG A 545 -7.98 -1.46 -15.71
CA ARG A 545 -8.52 -0.83 -16.94
C ARG A 545 -8.21 0.67 -17.00
N VAL A 546 -8.32 1.38 -15.86
CA VAL A 546 -7.95 2.81 -15.74
C VAL A 546 -6.46 3.00 -16.05
N ALA A 547 -5.59 2.18 -15.43
CA ALA A 547 -4.15 2.24 -15.67
C ALA A 547 -3.78 1.93 -17.13
N ALA A 548 -4.37 0.87 -17.71
CA ALA A 548 -4.13 0.47 -19.10
C ALA A 548 -4.58 1.56 -20.10
N GLU A 549 -5.71 2.22 -19.85
CA GLU A 549 -6.17 3.33 -20.69
C GLU A 549 -5.16 4.46 -20.72
N TRP A 550 -4.65 4.85 -19.55
CA TRP A 550 -3.67 5.91 -19.47
C TRP A 550 -2.37 5.55 -20.21
N ILE A 551 -1.94 4.28 -20.17
CA ILE A 551 -0.78 3.79 -20.93
C ILE A 551 -1.05 3.84 -22.43
N ARG A 552 -2.22 3.41 -22.90
CA ARG A 552 -2.64 3.58 -24.31
C ARG A 552 -2.57 5.05 -24.74
N GLN A 553 -3.05 5.97 -23.90
CA GLN A 553 -2.99 7.41 -24.15
C GLN A 553 -1.55 7.96 -24.17
N GLN A 554 -0.67 7.47 -23.28
CA GLN A 554 0.75 7.88 -23.32
C GLN A 554 1.45 7.36 -24.57
N ASP A 555 1.17 6.12 -24.95
CA ASP A 555 1.75 5.49 -26.12
C ASP A 555 1.29 6.14 -27.44
N ALA A 556 0.03 6.59 -27.51
CA ALA A 556 -0.48 7.37 -28.64
C ALA A 556 0.27 8.71 -28.82
N LYS A 557 0.72 9.34 -27.73
CA LYS A 557 1.52 10.57 -27.76
C LYS A 557 2.98 10.31 -28.17
N ALA A 558 3.57 9.23 -27.66
CA ALA A 558 4.93 8.85 -27.96
C ALA A 558 5.07 7.32 -27.84
N PRO A 559 5.57 6.61 -28.86
CA PRO A 559 5.70 5.15 -28.83
C PRO A 559 6.49 4.63 -27.62
N THR A 560 5.96 3.58 -26.99
CA THR A 560 6.49 2.95 -25.78
C THR A 560 6.82 1.48 -26.03
N ASP A 561 7.38 0.79 -25.03
CA ASP A 561 7.59 -0.67 -25.08
C ASP A 561 6.28 -1.47 -25.10
N TYR A 562 5.13 -0.83 -24.85
CA TYR A 562 3.81 -1.46 -24.86
C TYR A 562 3.13 -1.38 -26.23
N ARG A 563 3.64 -0.59 -27.19
CA ARG A 563 3.12 -0.50 -28.57
C ARG A 563 2.85 -1.85 -29.23
N PRO A 564 3.73 -2.88 -29.12
CA PRO A 564 3.48 -4.19 -29.74
C PRO A 564 2.33 -4.98 -29.08
N ILE A 565 1.93 -4.61 -27.87
CA ILE A 565 0.80 -5.23 -27.17
C ILE A 565 -0.48 -4.51 -27.54
N ILE A 566 -0.47 -3.17 -27.54
CA ILE A 566 -1.67 -2.34 -27.71
C ILE A 566 -2.42 -2.71 -28.99
N ASN A 567 -3.68 -3.12 -28.84
CA ASN A 567 -4.58 -3.54 -29.92
C ASN A 567 -4.03 -4.66 -30.84
N SER A 568 -3.07 -5.46 -30.35
CA SER A 568 -2.52 -6.61 -31.09
C SER A 568 -3.56 -7.70 -31.36
N GLY A 569 -4.62 -7.75 -30.57
CA GLY A 569 -5.62 -8.82 -30.63
C GLY A 569 -5.08 -10.17 -30.14
N ASP A 570 -3.88 -10.23 -29.57
CA ASP A 570 -3.28 -11.46 -29.03
C ASP A 570 -3.33 -11.45 -27.51
N VAL A 571 -4.13 -12.36 -26.94
CA VAL A 571 -4.26 -12.56 -25.49
C VAL A 571 -3.68 -13.89 -25.03
N SER A 572 -2.97 -14.61 -25.90
CA SER A 572 -2.43 -15.95 -25.59
C SER A 572 -1.48 -15.96 -24.39
N LYS A 573 -0.86 -14.81 -24.07
CA LYS A 573 0.04 -14.62 -22.93
C LYS A 573 -0.67 -14.42 -21.59
N TRP A 574 -1.97 -14.09 -21.61
CA TRP A 574 -2.79 -13.82 -20.43
C TRP A 574 -4.07 -14.70 -20.45
N PRO A 575 -3.91 -16.04 -20.50
CA PRO A 575 -5.04 -16.96 -20.51
C PRO A 575 -5.71 -17.01 -19.13
N LEU A 576 -6.84 -17.70 -19.06
CA LEU A 576 -7.41 -18.20 -17.80
C LEU A 576 -6.36 -19.02 -17.02
N ARG A 577 -6.19 -18.74 -15.72
CA ARG A 577 -5.20 -19.43 -14.87
C ARG A 577 -5.78 -20.08 -13.63
N GLY A 578 -4.97 -20.94 -13.00
CA GLY A 578 -5.27 -21.50 -11.68
C GLY A 578 -6.56 -22.32 -11.67
N ALA A 579 -7.44 -22.04 -10.70
CA ALA A 579 -8.75 -22.68 -10.59
C ALA A 579 -9.69 -22.38 -11.76
N ASN A 580 -9.40 -21.35 -12.56
CA ASN A 580 -10.26 -20.87 -13.63
C ASN A 580 -9.86 -21.38 -15.02
N LYS A 581 -8.79 -22.20 -15.12
CA LYS A 581 -8.24 -22.66 -16.40
C LYS A 581 -9.26 -23.40 -17.30
N ASP A 582 -10.25 -24.04 -16.67
CA ASP A 582 -11.29 -24.83 -17.33
C ASP A 582 -12.63 -24.06 -17.41
N TRP A 583 -12.65 -22.78 -17.01
CA TRP A 583 -13.83 -21.94 -17.10
C TRP A 583 -14.27 -21.73 -18.55
N THR A 584 -15.58 -21.72 -18.79
CA THR A 584 -16.14 -21.37 -20.09
C THR A 584 -17.31 -20.40 -19.92
N ARG A 585 -17.46 -19.44 -20.84
CA ARG A 585 -18.60 -18.51 -20.82
C ARG A 585 -19.94 -19.23 -20.92
N GLU A 586 -19.98 -20.38 -21.58
CA GLU A 586 -21.16 -21.23 -21.72
C GLU A 586 -21.58 -21.79 -20.36
N THR A 587 -20.64 -22.18 -19.48
CA THR A 587 -20.99 -22.62 -18.12
C THR A 587 -21.65 -21.52 -17.29
N THR A 588 -21.13 -20.29 -17.33
CA THR A 588 -21.78 -19.13 -16.66
C THR A 588 -23.13 -18.80 -17.30
N TYR A 589 -23.24 -18.87 -18.63
CA TYR A 589 -24.52 -18.65 -19.32
C TYR A 589 -25.57 -19.69 -18.96
N GLN A 590 -25.21 -20.97 -18.83
CA GLN A 590 -26.15 -22.01 -18.36
C GLN A 590 -26.54 -21.81 -16.90
N ALA A 591 -25.62 -21.41 -16.03
CA ALA A 591 -25.94 -21.04 -14.65
C ALA A 591 -26.92 -19.85 -14.60
N TYR A 592 -26.74 -18.86 -15.47
CA TYR A 592 -27.70 -17.77 -15.66
C TYR A 592 -29.05 -18.26 -16.16
N LEU A 593 -29.11 -19.09 -17.20
CA LEU A 593 -30.40 -19.61 -17.70
C LEU A 593 -31.15 -20.41 -16.63
N LYS A 594 -30.43 -21.14 -15.78
CA LYS A 594 -31.01 -21.83 -14.63
C LYS A 594 -31.61 -20.83 -13.63
N SER A 595 -30.81 -19.86 -13.18
CA SER A 595 -31.24 -18.76 -12.32
C SER A 595 -32.48 -18.04 -12.88
N PHE A 596 -32.44 -17.71 -14.16
CA PHE A 596 -33.49 -17.00 -14.88
C PHE A 596 -34.80 -17.82 -14.99
N ARG A 597 -34.72 -19.14 -15.10
CA ARG A 597 -35.89 -20.04 -15.20
C ARG A 597 -36.47 -20.43 -13.84
N GLU A 598 -35.61 -20.74 -12.89
CA GLU A 598 -35.99 -21.30 -11.59
C GLU A 598 -36.17 -20.22 -10.51
N GLY A 599 -35.62 -19.02 -10.72
CA GLY A 599 -35.50 -17.97 -9.71
C GLY A 599 -34.40 -18.25 -8.69
N GLU A 600 -33.97 -17.21 -7.96
CA GLU A 600 -32.92 -17.32 -6.93
C GLU A 600 -33.45 -17.63 -5.53
N SER A 601 -34.69 -17.22 -5.22
CA SER A 601 -35.33 -17.48 -3.93
C SER A 601 -36.84 -17.55 -4.08
N LYS A 602 -37.56 -18.05 -3.06
CA LYS A 602 -39.02 -17.96 -3.00
C LYS A 602 -39.46 -17.04 -1.87
N TRP A 603 -40.34 -16.10 -2.16
CA TRP A 603 -40.92 -15.16 -1.21
C TRP A 603 -42.37 -14.87 -1.57
N GLU A 604 -43.19 -14.55 -0.56
CA GLU A 604 -44.60 -14.18 -0.68
C GLU A 604 -44.74 -12.68 -0.44
N HIS A 605 -45.63 -12.01 -1.17
CA HIS A 605 -45.99 -10.61 -0.96
C HIS A 605 -47.49 -10.46 -0.82
N ASP A 606 -47.93 -9.57 0.07
CA ASP A 606 -49.35 -9.35 0.41
C ASP A 606 -50.22 -8.96 -0.79
N ALA A 607 -49.62 -8.43 -1.85
CA ALA A 607 -50.32 -8.07 -3.09
C ALA A 607 -50.38 -9.22 -4.12
N GLY A 608 -49.87 -10.42 -3.79
CA GLY A 608 -49.73 -11.55 -4.71
C GLY A 608 -48.56 -11.38 -5.68
N GLY A 609 -48.16 -12.47 -6.35
CA GLY A 609 -47.02 -12.50 -7.27
C GLY A 609 -45.83 -13.25 -6.70
N GLY A 610 -45.33 -14.24 -7.46
CA GLY A 610 -44.23 -15.12 -7.08
C GLY A 610 -42.84 -14.59 -7.50
N PRO A 611 -41.78 -15.29 -7.07
CA PRO A 611 -40.44 -14.74 -6.85
C PRO A 611 -39.58 -14.79 -8.10
N TYR A 612 -40.08 -14.23 -9.19
CA TYR A 612 -39.37 -14.31 -10.45
C TYR A 612 -38.46 -13.11 -10.66
N THR A 613 -37.25 -13.36 -11.13
CA THR A 613 -36.22 -12.35 -11.29
C THR A 613 -35.74 -12.31 -12.73
N TYR A 614 -36.51 -11.59 -13.53
CA TYR A 614 -36.29 -11.46 -14.97
C TYR A 614 -35.45 -10.23 -15.28
N SER A 615 -34.13 -10.39 -15.14
CA SER A 615 -33.17 -9.38 -15.56
C SER A 615 -32.26 -9.93 -16.65
N VAL A 616 -32.02 -9.09 -17.65
CA VAL A 616 -30.94 -9.26 -18.65
C VAL A 616 -29.89 -8.19 -18.46
N GLY A 617 -28.85 -8.21 -19.29
CA GLY A 617 -27.83 -7.17 -19.37
C GLY A 617 -26.45 -7.72 -19.05
N GLY A 618 -25.55 -6.91 -18.53
CA GLY A 618 -24.13 -7.20 -18.64
C GLY A 618 -23.20 -6.39 -17.75
N VAL A 619 -21.92 -6.41 -18.12
CA VAL A 619 -20.93 -5.41 -17.70
C VAL A 619 -20.35 -4.78 -18.95
N ASP A 620 -20.27 -3.45 -19.00
CA ASP A 620 -19.70 -2.70 -20.12
C ASP A 620 -18.59 -1.75 -19.65
N PHE A 621 -17.34 -2.15 -19.89
CA PHE A 621 -16.11 -1.42 -19.59
C PHE A 621 -15.45 -0.84 -20.86
N SER A 622 -16.22 -0.71 -21.95
CA SER A 622 -15.71 -0.12 -23.20
C SER A 622 -15.29 1.33 -23.00
N LYS A 623 -16.05 2.07 -22.19
CA LYS A 623 -15.74 3.44 -21.76
C LYS A 623 -14.91 3.46 -20.48
N GLN A 624 -14.15 4.53 -20.28
CA GLN A 624 -13.36 4.76 -19.07
C GLN A 624 -13.45 6.25 -18.68
N PRO A 625 -14.56 6.69 -18.06
CA PRO A 625 -14.66 8.06 -17.59
C PRO A 625 -13.63 8.31 -16.48
N LYS A 626 -12.89 9.41 -16.58
CA LYS A 626 -11.93 9.85 -15.55
C LYS A 626 -11.99 11.34 -15.33
N ARG A 627 -11.78 11.76 -14.08
CA ARG A 627 -11.60 13.15 -13.70
C ARG A 627 -10.23 13.32 -13.04
N ASN A 628 -9.40 14.17 -13.63
CA ASN A 628 -8.10 14.53 -13.06
C ASN A 628 -8.30 15.62 -11.99
N ILE A 629 -8.05 15.31 -10.72
CA ILE A 629 -8.19 16.30 -9.65
C ILE A 629 -7.06 17.34 -9.72
N THR A 630 -7.33 18.54 -9.22
CA THR A 630 -6.37 19.65 -9.23
C THR A 630 -5.14 19.33 -8.36
N SER A 631 -4.00 19.93 -8.71
CA SER A 631 -2.77 19.80 -7.91
C SER A 631 -2.97 20.24 -6.47
N VAL A 632 -3.73 21.34 -6.27
CA VAL A 632 -4.02 21.90 -4.93
C VAL A 632 -4.81 20.90 -4.10
N ARG A 633 -5.89 20.34 -4.66
CA ARG A 633 -6.70 19.32 -3.97
C ARG A 633 -5.88 18.07 -3.68
N PHE A 634 -5.10 17.59 -4.64
CA PHE A 634 -4.22 16.44 -4.44
C PHE A 634 -3.17 16.68 -3.37
N GLN A 635 -2.57 17.87 -3.28
CA GLN A 635 -1.63 18.20 -2.21
C GLN A 635 -2.33 18.29 -0.84
N ALA A 636 -3.54 18.82 -0.77
CA ALA A 636 -4.31 18.89 0.48
C ALA A 636 -4.72 17.48 0.98
N GLU A 637 -5.28 16.66 0.10
CA GLU A 637 -5.85 15.35 0.43
C GLU A 637 -4.78 14.24 0.46
N HIS A 638 -3.77 14.30 -0.41
CA HIS A 638 -2.80 13.22 -0.66
C HIS A 638 -1.33 13.69 -0.65
N ARG A 639 -0.99 14.73 0.13
CA ARG A 639 0.35 15.35 0.24
C ARG A 639 1.55 14.39 0.14
N TYR A 640 1.49 13.25 0.84
CA TYR A 640 2.61 12.34 0.99
C TYR A 640 2.66 11.22 -0.05
N LYS A 641 1.55 11.02 -0.79
CA LYS A 641 1.40 9.91 -1.74
C LYS A 641 2.53 9.85 -2.79
N PRO A 642 3.01 10.98 -3.37
CA PRO A 642 4.13 10.93 -4.31
C PRO A 642 5.43 10.35 -3.74
N ARG A 643 5.81 10.77 -2.51
CA ARG A 643 7.00 10.23 -1.83
C ARG A 643 6.81 8.74 -1.57
N GLN A 644 5.65 8.35 -1.07
CA GLN A 644 5.38 6.98 -0.66
C GLN A 644 5.27 6.02 -1.84
N THR A 645 4.71 6.47 -2.97
CA THR A 645 4.73 5.72 -4.22
C THR A 645 6.15 5.52 -4.74
N LYS A 646 7.06 6.49 -4.60
CA LYS A 646 8.48 6.28 -4.93
C LYS A 646 9.15 5.30 -3.97
N SER A 647 8.84 5.38 -2.68
CA SER A 647 9.37 4.45 -1.68
C SER A 647 8.86 3.03 -1.88
N SER A 648 7.60 2.86 -2.30
CA SER A 648 6.97 1.54 -2.52
C SER A 648 7.70 0.68 -3.56
N LEU A 649 8.37 1.31 -4.53
CA LEU A 649 9.17 0.64 -5.57
C LEU A 649 10.35 -0.16 -4.98
N GLN A 650 10.87 0.25 -3.81
CA GLN A 650 12.10 -0.30 -3.22
C GLN A 650 11.87 -0.95 -1.85
N THR A 651 10.80 -0.60 -1.14
CA THR A 651 10.39 -1.23 0.12
C THR A 651 8.87 -1.20 0.25
N VAL A 652 8.27 -2.16 0.95
CA VAL A 652 6.88 -2.01 1.38
C VAL A 652 6.82 -0.85 2.38
N THR A 653 5.91 0.09 2.17
CA THR A 653 5.77 1.30 3.00
C THR A 653 4.32 1.48 3.43
N GLY A 654 4.10 2.04 4.61
CA GLY A 654 2.76 2.40 5.09
C GLY A 654 2.27 3.71 4.49
N ASP A 655 0.95 3.88 4.36
CA ASP A 655 0.38 5.20 4.06
C ASP A 655 0.48 6.11 5.30
N ALA A 656 0.76 7.40 5.06
CA ALA A 656 1.13 8.36 6.11
C ALA A 656 -0.11 8.94 6.76
N LYS A 657 -1.23 9.01 6.02
CA LYS A 657 -2.53 9.46 6.52
C LYS A 657 -3.41 8.28 6.91
N ASP A 658 -3.36 7.18 6.15
CA ASP A 658 -4.09 5.96 6.46
C ASP A 658 -3.17 4.88 7.02
N LYS A 659 -3.10 4.79 8.35
CA LYS A 659 -2.26 3.80 9.03
C LYS A 659 -2.66 2.36 8.71
N GLY A 660 -3.85 2.11 8.16
CA GLY A 660 -4.34 0.79 7.75
C GLY A 660 -3.93 0.37 6.34
N LEU A 661 -3.28 1.23 5.55
CA LEU A 661 -2.87 0.92 4.19
C LEU A 661 -1.35 0.73 4.05
N LEU A 662 -0.99 -0.16 3.12
CA LEU A 662 0.36 -0.41 2.63
C LEU A 662 0.44 -0.13 1.13
N LEU A 663 1.59 0.37 0.69
CA LEU A 663 1.95 0.52 -0.71
C LEU A 663 3.06 -0.46 -1.06
N LEU A 664 2.89 -1.13 -2.19
CA LEU A 664 3.70 -2.27 -2.62
C LEU A 664 4.06 -2.07 -4.09
N GLY A 665 5.30 -1.70 -4.41
CA GLY A 665 5.67 -1.30 -5.76
C GLY A 665 6.77 -2.14 -6.39
N GLY A 666 6.94 -1.91 -7.68
CA GLY A 666 8.02 -2.48 -8.48
C GLY A 666 8.13 -1.79 -9.83
N ASN A 667 9.06 -2.27 -10.64
CA ASN A 667 9.22 -1.84 -12.02
C ASN A 667 9.09 -3.06 -12.95
N THR A 668 8.43 -2.89 -14.09
CA THR A 668 8.20 -3.96 -15.09
C THR A 668 9.46 -4.40 -15.85
N ALA A 669 10.58 -3.69 -15.67
CA ALA A 669 11.92 -4.02 -16.13
C ALA A 669 12.91 -3.79 -14.98
N ALA A 670 13.42 -4.87 -14.36
CA ALA A 670 14.25 -4.75 -13.17
C ALA A 670 15.41 -3.76 -13.34
N LYS A 671 15.50 -2.80 -12.42
CA LYS A 671 16.59 -1.81 -12.34
C LYS A 671 17.51 -2.14 -11.17
N SER A 672 18.76 -1.69 -11.25
CA SER A 672 19.57 -1.58 -10.03
C SER A 672 18.92 -0.58 -9.08
N THR A 673 18.83 -0.93 -7.81
CA THR A 673 18.38 0.01 -6.77
C THR A 673 19.51 0.90 -6.27
N GLY A 674 20.74 0.68 -6.74
CA GLY A 674 21.93 1.50 -6.49
C GLY A 674 22.29 2.37 -7.70
N GLY A 675 21.67 3.55 -7.80
CA GLY A 675 21.96 4.53 -8.84
C GLY A 675 21.76 5.95 -8.30
N GLY A 676 22.80 6.46 -7.64
CA GLY A 676 22.82 7.79 -7.03
C GLY A 676 24.06 7.97 -6.14
N GLY A 677 25.24 7.63 -6.65
CA GLY A 677 26.48 8.11 -6.08
C GLY A 677 26.63 9.59 -6.40
N GLY A 678 26.40 10.43 -5.40
CA GLY A 678 26.55 11.87 -5.43
C GLY A 678 26.08 12.39 -4.08
N ALA A 679 26.88 13.25 -3.45
CA ALA A 679 26.69 13.77 -2.10
C ALA A 679 25.24 14.15 -1.78
N ASP A 680 24.91 14.15 -0.48
CA ASP A 680 23.84 15.00 0.07
C ASP A 680 23.88 16.33 -0.72
N PRO A 681 22.77 16.78 -1.35
CA PRO A 681 22.76 18.11 -1.93
C PRO A 681 22.96 19.07 -0.76
N THR A 682 24.20 19.53 -0.60
CA THR A 682 24.47 20.71 0.21
C THR A 682 23.73 21.83 -0.49
N PRO A 683 22.71 22.45 0.13
CA PRO A 683 22.03 23.58 -0.49
C PRO A 683 23.09 24.64 -0.75
N THR A 684 23.39 24.90 -2.03
CA THR A 684 24.21 26.04 -2.41
C THR A 684 23.36 27.27 -2.19
N PRO A 685 23.75 28.22 -1.31
CA PRO A 685 23.06 29.49 -1.18
C PRO A 685 23.11 30.19 -2.53
N THR A 686 21.95 30.47 -3.11
CA THR A 686 21.90 31.32 -4.31
C THR A 686 21.79 32.75 -3.82
N ASP A 687 22.88 33.51 -3.93
CA ASP A 687 22.85 34.96 -3.74
C ASP A 687 21.91 35.59 -4.77
N PRO A 688 21.00 36.49 -4.36
CA PRO A 688 20.09 37.16 -5.29
C PRO A 688 20.85 38.23 -6.07
N LYS A 689 21.09 37.98 -7.36
CA LYS A 689 21.50 39.04 -8.30
C LYS A 689 20.24 39.72 -8.86
N PRO A 690 20.14 41.07 -8.80
CA PRO A 690 18.94 41.78 -9.21
C PRO A 690 18.79 41.80 -10.73
N THR A 691 17.66 41.30 -11.24
CA THR A 691 17.25 41.45 -12.64
C THR A 691 16.59 42.82 -12.84
N GLY A 692 17.01 43.49 -13.92
CA GLY A 692 16.68 44.87 -14.24
C GLY A 692 15.20 45.17 -14.51
N GLN A 693 14.91 46.47 -14.45
CA GLN A 693 13.62 47.12 -14.69
C GLN A 693 12.93 46.70 -16.00
N PRO A 694 11.59 46.56 -16.01
CA PRO A 694 10.78 46.64 -17.22
C PRO A 694 10.41 48.10 -17.54
N SER A 695 10.55 48.49 -18.81
CA SER A 695 10.10 49.78 -19.35
C SER A 695 8.65 49.72 -19.83
N THR A 696 7.86 50.74 -19.46
CA THR A 696 6.66 51.30 -20.14
C THR A 696 5.28 50.59 -20.02
N PRO A 697 4.15 51.34 -20.07
CA PRO A 697 3.05 51.21 -19.10
C PRO A 697 1.72 50.69 -19.68
N ALA A 698 0.84 50.24 -18.77
CA ALA A 698 -0.50 49.72 -19.02
C ALA A 698 -1.52 50.81 -19.44
N PRO A 699 -2.53 50.47 -20.26
CA PRO A 699 -3.76 51.25 -20.38
C PRO A 699 -4.84 50.80 -19.36
N SER A 700 -5.69 51.76 -19.03
CA SER A 700 -6.63 51.87 -17.91
C SER A 700 -7.88 50.99 -17.96
N ASP A 701 -8.43 50.75 -16.76
CA ASP A 701 -9.74 50.12 -16.47
C ASP A 701 -10.95 50.73 -17.20
N PRO A 702 -12.04 49.96 -17.35
CA PRO A 702 -13.39 50.49 -17.21
C PRO A 702 -14.18 49.84 -16.05
N THR A 703 -14.90 50.73 -15.37
CA THR A 703 -15.83 50.58 -14.22
C THR A 703 -16.99 49.60 -14.46
N PRO A 704 -17.55 48.93 -13.41
CA PRO A 704 -18.57 47.89 -13.57
C PRO A 704 -20.01 48.45 -13.70
N SER A 705 -20.86 47.74 -14.43
CA SER A 705 -22.32 47.92 -14.48
C SER A 705 -23.05 46.66 -13.99
N ILE A 706 -24.06 46.84 -13.13
CA ILE A 706 -25.07 45.88 -12.62
C ILE A 706 -26.42 46.38 -13.20
N PRO A 707 -27.43 45.60 -13.70
CA PRO A 707 -28.17 44.49 -13.03
C PRO A 707 -28.76 43.42 -14.04
N PRO A 708 -29.79 42.57 -13.76
CA PRO A 708 -30.51 42.18 -12.53
C PRO A 708 -30.59 40.64 -12.27
N ALA A 709 -31.27 40.29 -11.17
CA ALA A 709 -31.39 38.97 -10.55
C ALA A 709 -32.42 37.99 -11.18
N ASP A 710 -32.25 36.74 -10.74
CA ASP A 710 -33.17 35.58 -10.67
C ASP A 710 -33.39 34.65 -11.87
N LYS A 711 -32.84 33.43 -11.73
CA LYS A 711 -33.52 32.12 -11.91
C LYS A 711 -32.70 30.99 -11.23
N PRO A 712 -33.33 29.95 -10.67
CA PRO A 712 -32.63 28.89 -9.95
C PRO A 712 -31.95 27.93 -10.94
N THR A 713 -30.61 27.92 -10.96
CA THR A 713 -29.85 26.95 -11.75
C THR A 713 -29.68 25.64 -10.98
N THR A 714 -30.24 24.59 -11.56
CA THR A 714 -29.91 23.18 -11.36
C THR A 714 -28.39 22.96 -11.36
N GLY A 715 -27.90 22.09 -10.48
CA GLY A 715 -26.47 21.75 -10.37
C GLY A 715 -25.89 21.16 -11.68
N PRO A 716 -24.55 21.14 -11.83
CA PRO A 716 -23.93 20.68 -13.07
C PRO A 716 -24.23 19.20 -13.34
N GLN A 717 -24.74 18.92 -14.53
CA GLN A 717 -24.92 17.59 -15.08
C GLN A 717 -23.57 17.14 -15.67
N ASP A 718 -23.09 15.95 -15.29
CA ASP A 718 -21.87 15.36 -15.84
C ASP A 718 -22.02 15.17 -17.37
N PRO A 719 -21.04 15.57 -18.20
CA PRO A 719 -21.10 15.28 -19.63
C PRO A 719 -20.85 13.79 -19.87
N ASP A 720 -21.79 13.15 -20.55
CA ASP A 720 -21.66 11.79 -21.05
C ASP A 720 -20.53 11.72 -22.08
N GLY A 721 -19.52 10.89 -21.77
CA GLY A 721 -18.78 10.09 -22.75
C GLY A 721 -17.93 10.84 -23.77
N ASP A 722 -16.63 10.55 -23.70
CA ASP A 722 -15.63 10.85 -24.72
C ASP A 722 -15.21 12.33 -24.76
N LEU A 723 -14.36 12.71 -23.79
CA LEU A 723 -13.30 13.73 -23.90
C LEU A 723 -12.64 13.89 -22.51
N ALA A 724 -11.32 14.08 -22.48
CA ALA A 724 -10.62 14.43 -21.25
C ALA A 724 -11.06 15.85 -20.83
N ASP A 725 -11.77 15.97 -19.71
CA ASP A 725 -11.94 17.27 -19.06
C ASP A 725 -10.56 17.80 -18.66
N THR A 726 -10.07 18.79 -19.40
CA THR A 726 -8.85 19.53 -19.09
C THR A 726 -9.15 20.65 -18.10
N GLY A 727 -9.86 20.37 -17.01
CA GLY A 727 -9.80 21.09 -15.75
C GLY A 727 -9.81 22.62 -15.81
N SER A 728 -10.68 23.23 -16.63
CA SER A 728 -10.90 24.68 -16.63
C SER A 728 -12.15 25.13 -15.89
N ASP A 729 -13.10 24.24 -15.58
CA ASP A 729 -14.43 24.69 -15.15
C ASP A 729 -14.70 24.29 -13.69
N THR A 730 -14.13 25.05 -12.76
CA THR A 730 -14.56 25.04 -11.34
C THR A 730 -15.10 26.43 -10.98
N PRO A 731 -16.31 26.55 -10.40
CA PRO A 731 -16.85 27.85 -9.98
C PRO A 731 -15.95 28.46 -8.89
N ILE A 732 -15.40 29.64 -9.17
CA ILE A 732 -14.52 30.42 -8.29
C ILE A 732 -15.14 30.63 -6.89
N GLY A 733 -16.47 30.62 -6.79
CA GLY A 733 -17.20 30.77 -5.52
C GLY A 733 -16.95 29.67 -4.47
N LEU A 734 -16.70 28.42 -4.87
CA LEU A 734 -16.50 27.32 -3.89
C LEU A 734 -15.09 27.37 -3.27
N ILE A 735 -14.10 27.84 -4.03
CA ILE A 735 -12.71 28.04 -3.57
C ILE A 735 -12.65 29.24 -2.63
N ALA A 736 -13.37 30.32 -2.94
CA ALA A 736 -13.47 31.49 -2.06
C ALA A 736 -14.14 31.16 -0.72
N ALA A 737 -15.19 30.33 -0.73
CA ALA A 737 -15.89 29.92 0.50
C ALA A 737 -15.04 29.03 1.42
N LEU A 738 -14.29 28.07 0.85
CA LEU A 738 -13.36 27.22 1.61
C LEU A 738 -12.14 28.01 2.12
N ALA A 739 -11.60 28.93 1.32
CA ALA A 739 -10.51 29.80 1.74
C ALA A 739 -10.95 30.78 2.85
N ALA A 740 -12.15 31.35 2.74
CA ALA A 740 -12.72 32.23 3.77
C ALA A 740 -13.02 31.47 5.07
N ALA A 741 -13.55 30.23 4.98
CA ALA A 741 -13.79 29.39 6.14
C ALA A 741 -12.48 29.01 6.86
N LEU A 742 -11.43 28.66 6.12
CA LEU A 742 -10.12 28.35 6.68
C LEU A 742 -9.42 29.59 7.28
N ALA A 743 -9.56 30.76 6.65
CA ALA A 743 -9.07 32.02 7.18
C ALA A 743 -9.81 32.44 8.45
N ALA A 744 -11.13 32.25 8.52
CA ALA A 744 -11.95 32.54 9.70
C ALA A 744 -11.61 31.61 10.87
N VAL A 745 -11.37 30.32 10.61
CA VAL A 745 -10.92 29.35 11.62
C VAL A 745 -9.51 29.68 12.11
N GLY A 746 -8.59 30.03 11.21
CA GLY A 746 -7.23 30.46 11.57
C GLY A 746 -7.20 31.77 12.37
N GLY A 747 -8.04 32.74 12.00
CA GLY A 747 -8.23 34.00 12.72
C GLY A 747 -8.85 33.80 14.11
N GLY A 748 -9.86 32.94 14.21
CA GLY A 748 -10.49 32.59 15.49
C GLY A 748 -9.54 31.88 16.46
N LEU A 749 -8.73 30.94 15.96
CA LEU A 749 -7.72 30.22 16.76
C LEU A 749 -6.59 31.16 17.25
N THR A 750 -6.12 32.07 16.40
CA THR A 750 -5.07 33.03 16.78
C THR A 750 -5.58 34.08 17.78
N TRP A 751 -6.83 34.54 17.63
CA TRP A 751 -7.48 35.43 18.59
C TRP A 751 -7.71 34.74 19.95
N TRP A 752 -8.21 33.50 19.94
CA TRP A 752 -8.44 32.73 21.16
C TRP A 752 -7.13 32.42 21.92
N MET A 753 -6.05 32.07 21.20
CA MET A 753 -4.73 31.87 21.79
C MET A 753 -4.13 33.16 22.37
N ARG A 754 -4.34 34.32 21.72
CA ARG A 754 -3.93 35.63 22.27
C ARG A 754 -4.70 35.96 23.55
N ARG A 755 -6.00 35.66 23.61
CA ARG A 755 -6.84 35.93 24.79
C ARG A 755 -6.49 35.04 25.98
N ARG A 756 -6.10 33.77 25.74
CA ARG A 756 -5.59 32.87 26.80
C ARG A 756 -4.23 33.29 27.36
N LYS A 757 -3.32 33.81 26.53
CA LYS A 757 -2.02 34.33 27.01
C LYS A 757 -2.14 35.62 27.82
N ALA A 758 -3.14 36.46 27.53
CA ALA A 758 -3.40 37.68 28.31
C ALA A 758 -4.08 37.42 29.67
N ALA A 759 -4.61 36.22 29.91
CA ALA A 759 -5.27 35.84 31.16
C ALA A 759 -4.37 34.98 32.11
N GLN A 760 -3.11 34.76 31.75
CA GLN A 760 -2.09 34.06 32.55
C GLN A 760 -0.82 34.91 32.77
N GLY A 761 -0.95 36.23 32.65
CA GLY A 761 0.06 37.22 33.04
C GLY A 761 -0.35 37.90 34.32
#